data_AF-A0ABD2KAP0-F1
#
_entry.id   AF-A0ABD2KAP0-F1
#
_cell.length_a   1.000
_cell.length_b   1.000
_cell.length_c   1.000
_cell.angle_alpha   90.00
_cell.angle_beta   90.00
_cell.angle_gamma   90.00
#
_symmetry.space_group_name_H-M   'P 1'
#
loop_
_entity.id
_entity.type
_entity.pdbx_description
1 polymer ?
#
loop_
_entity_poly.entity_id
_entity_poly.type
_entity_poly.pdbx_seq_one_letter_code
_entity_poly.pdbx_strand_id
1 'polypeptide(L)'
;MNALTAATFFLRFICAFGLKCFIEFEGNGKLAKNQLDDFDCPLEGQLCLFAQCVDIYGGGIMPTFVGCRQRANDNCTGFLAKCKSLQAEGCCYTCSTDGCNSGWTCGNMSTITSTTTTSTSTTSTLTSTTTTTTTAATTTITTTTPSPPMPSTDGRPIVPSPNESVEPEASTMETEESSIAETDGSYGENDFNIESWGKTNCSLNGIDIAALGIGRPCEEWPDLATIFCDGKILEAVNYWGERTLFMRDSKHFVDRPLLKDAKKVVEEFKTIFEVTEWSKFMVSEMSEAQVDKLAKFVQQNFGMADGALIEHVPEDWVESPPNFKEIKDKKLGKWATELNKMWKEMSKKMPKDMDNKDNQRHSLIHLSNPFFVSGGRFREFRYWDSYWMARGLIASGMMKSVKNMCQNFAEMVNRFGFVPAGGRIYYNKRSQPPFLTFLVYDYFAATGDTKFLKEIMPALEKELNFWQTNRSIQTEVNGKTKTFYQYRADTKLPRSEAFRQDVELVKDIADPMAKAKIWHEIASASESGWDFSSRWIRKDETDKENPWKLKNLMTTKIVPVDLNALICGSFEKMAHLYLQIGDKDKSREYHAKYQVFLADFESLFYKMEHGIWYDFNLESGKLNEAYYGSSTVPLFTRCYDTFDFGTAQRMFDRMEQLDKDNKLISHPFGVPASMIDSSQQWDFPNIMPPSQHMLIEGLRRSKDKKMEDKAFEFAQKWVSANFKLYQSKQNCGRKMWEKITANGGTPGKGGEYNVQIDFGWTIGILLDFLVTFGTKLKLDDVAGVNCEQKQIESEPSVFPNELSDLRSQRLTVAQKKIEEINKSQKYWEAGIYEPLAMLTKEEFKKLLGVPMEEQIGPKNLQLKSVDDHHITQRDAKDLPDEFDARKKWPECADIINIIADQG
;
A
#
# COMPACT_ATOMS: atom_id res chain seq x y z
N MET A 1 35.19 -21.08 36.46
CA MET A 1 33.78 -20.63 36.46
C MET A 1 32.94 -21.25 35.32
N ASN A 2 33.44 -22.25 34.58
CA ASN A 2 32.89 -22.60 33.26
C ASN A 2 32.05 -23.89 33.30
N ALA A 3 30.96 -23.87 34.07
CA ALA A 3 29.94 -24.92 34.08
C ALA A 3 28.54 -24.31 34.23
N LEU A 4 28.40 -23.38 35.17
CA LEU A 4 27.18 -22.59 35.38
C LEU A 4 26.76 -21.84 34.10
N THR A 5 27.72 -21.34 33.32
CA THR A 5 27.47 -20.64 32.04
C THR A 5 26.87 -21.58 30.98
N ALA A 6 27.35 -22.82 30.89
CA ALA A 6 26.83 -23.82 29.95
C ALA A 6 25.42 -24.28 30.34
N ALA A 7 25.20 -24.55 31.63
CA ALA A 7 23.86 -24.85 32.16
C ALA A 7 22.88 -23.69 31.92
N THR A 8 23.32 -22.43 32.08
CA THR A 8 22.52 -21.24 31.77
C THR A 8 22.16 -21.17 30.28
N PHE A 9 23.08 -21.57 29.38
CA PHE A 9 22.83 -21.61 27.94
C PHE A 9 21.79 -22.70 27.58
N PHE A 10 21.91 -23.88 28.19
CA PHE A 10 20.99 -25.01 27.96
C PHE A 10 19.58 -24.73 28.51
N LEU A 11 19.48 -24.11 29.69
CA LEU A 11 18.20 -23.64 30.26
C LEU A 11 17.54 -22.58 29.38
N ARG A 12 18.31 -21.63 28.82
CA ARG A 12 17.79 -20.67 27.84
C ARG A 12 17.27 -21.34 26.57
N PHE A 13 17.93 -22.41 26.11
CA PHE A 13 17.49 -23.19 24.95
C PHE A 13 16.13 -23.85 25.18
N ILE A 14 15.89 -24.43 26.37
CA ILE A 14 14.60 -25.03 26.73
C ILE A 14 13.50 -23.96 26.88
N CYS A 15 13.79 -22.85 27.58
CA CYS A 15 12.83 -21.76 27.74
C CYS A 15 12.44 -21.09 26.42
N ALA A 16 13.32 -21.06 25.42
CA ALA A 16 13.05 -20.49 24.10
C ALA A 16 12.00 -21.27 23.27
N PHE A 17 11.68 -22.52 23.65
CA PHE A 17 10.72 -23.38 22.95
C PHE A 17 9.47 -23.75 23.78
N GLY A 18 9.26 -23.11 24.94
CA GLY A 18 7.99 -23.20 25.68
C GLY A 18 7.67 -24.54 26.36
N LEU A 19 8.60 -25.50 26.35
CA LEU A 19 8.41 -26.83 26.96
C LEU A 19 8.41 -26.77 28.49
N LYS A 20 7.24 -26.98 29.10
CA LYS A 20 7.09 -27.17 30.55
C LYS A 20 7.49 -28.59 30.98
N CYS A 21 8.78 -28.82 31.19
CA CYS A 21 9.26 -29.97 31.95
C CYS A 21 9.66 -29.50 33.37
N PHE A 22 8.94 -29.97 34.39
CA PHE A 22 9.38 -29.83 35.77
C PHE A 22 10.49 -30.85 36.06
N ILE A 23 11.58 -30.41 36.69
CA ILE A 23 12.62 -31.27 37.25
C ILE A 23 12.90 -30.76 38.65
N GLU A 24 12.47 -31.52 39.66
CA GLU A 24 12.92 -31.29 41.04
C GLU A 24 14.32 -31.89 41.25
N PHE A 25 15.12 -31.23 42.09
CA PHE A 25 16.45 -31.68 42.46
C PHE A 25 16.50 -31.90 43.97
N GLU A 26 16.75 -33.13 44.42
CA GLU A 26 17.18 -33.34 45.79
C GLU A 26 18.56 -32.69 46.02
N GLY A 27 18.72 -32.07 47.19
CA GLY A 27 19.81 -31.16 47.50
C GLY A 27 21.17 -31.82 47.74
N ASN A 28 21.74 -32.49 46.73
CA ASN A 28 23.19 -32.79 46.64
C ASN A 28 23.68 -33.16 45.21
N GLY A 29 23.04 -32.62 44.16
CA GLY A 29 23.65 -32.56 42.82
C GLY A 29 23.77 -33.88 42.05
N LYS A 30 22.91 -34.86 42.32
CA LYS A 30 22.73 -36.07 41.50
C LYS A 30 21.28 -36.18 41.05
N LEU A 31 21.03 -36.60 39.81
CA LEU A 31 19.67 -36.98 39.40
C LEU A 31 19.25 -38.27 40.12
N ALA A 32 18.02 -38.30 40.61
CA ALA A 32 17.39 -39.50 41.13
C ALA A 32 17.13 -40.48 39.98
N LYS A 33 17.82 -41.62 39.98
CA LYS A 33 17.63 -42.68 38.99
C LYS A 33 16.52 -43.62 39.47
N ASN A 34 15.26 -43.30 39.14
CA ASN A 34 14.11 -44.21 38.96
C ASN A 34 12.78 -43.43 38.80
N GLN A 35 12.49 -42.90 37.60
CA GLN A 35 11.13 -42.60 37.08
C GLN A 35 11.28 -42.02 35.66
N LEU A 36 11.46 -42.88 34.65
CA LEU A 36 11.59 -42.46 33.24
C LEU A 36 10.99 -43.45 32.22
N ASP A 37 10.27 -44.49 32.67
CA ASP A 37 9.74 -45.54 31.81
C ASP A 37 8.31 -45.27 31.28
N ASP A 38 7.68 -44.17 31.71
CA ASP A 38 6.27 -43.79 31.42
C ASP A 38 6.12 -42.39 30.74
N PHE A 39 7.18 -41.84 30.14
CA PHE A 39 7.13 -40.56 29.40
C PHE A 39 7.45 -40.72 27.91
N ASP A 40 6.38 -40.87 27.11
CA ASP A 40 6.44 -41.02 25.66
C ASP A 40 6.87 -39.70 24.97
N CYS A 41 8.16 -39.57 24.69
CA CYS A 41 8.77 -38.35 24.14
C CYS A 41 9.01 -38.49 22.62
N PRO A 42 8.29 -37.76 21.76
CA PRO A 42 8.21 -38.05 20.32
C PRO A 42 9.41 -37.49 19.51
N LEU A 43 10.65 -37.74 19.95
CA LEU A 43 11.89 -37.23 19.33
C LEU A 43 13.06 -38.25 19.26
N GLU A 44 12.78 -39.56 19.28
CA GLU A 44 13.78 -40.55 18.86
C GLU A 44 14.13 -40.40 17.37
N GLY A 45 15.29 -39.78 17.08
CA GLY A 45 15.88 -39.79 15.74
C GLY A 45 16.85 -38.66 15.40
N GLN A 46 16.68 -37.46 15.98
CA GLN A 46 17.41 -36.26 15.51
C GLN A 46 18.50 -35.71 16.45
N LEU A 47 18.68 -36.27 17.65
CA LEU A 47 19.62 -35.73 18.66
C LEU A 47 21.02 -36.39 18.70
N CYS A 48 21.29 -37.40 17.86
CA CYS A 48 22.56 -38.15 17.89
C CYS A 48 23.71 -37.56 17.04
N LEU A 49 23.65 -36.29 16.64
CA LEU A 49 24.66 -35.65 15.78
C LEU A 49 25.38 -34.43 16.39
N PHE A 50 25.06 -34.02 17.61
CA PHE A 50 25.52 -32.74 18.20
C PHE A 50 26.31 -32.87 19.52
N ALA A 51 27.05 -33.97 19.70
CA ALA A 51 27.76 -34.24 20.95
C ALA A 51 29.17 -34.85 20.79
N GLN A 52 30.02 -34.27 19.93
CA GLN A 52 31.48 -34.48 19.96
C GLN A 52 32.25 -33.34 19.27
N CYS A 53 33.55 -33.20 19.59
CA CYS A 53 34.47 -32.15 19.12
C CYS A 53 34.24 -30.72 19.66
N VAL A 54 34.53 -30.53 20.96
CA VAL A 54 35.14 -29.27 21.43
C VAL A 54 36.50 -29.65 22.01
N ASP A 55 37.58 -29.21 21.36
CA ASP A 55 38.95 -29.36 21.84
C ASP A 55 39.65 -28.00 21.72
N ILE A 56 40.38 -27.59 22.76
CA ILE A 56 40.84 -26.20 22.91
C ILE A 56 42.37 -26.14 22.82
N TYR A 57 42.87 -25.71 21.66
CA TYR A 57 44.22 -25.17 21.50
C TYR A 57 44.17 -23.89 20.67
N GLY A 58 44.92 -22.86 21.09
CA GLY A 58 44.79 -21.50 20.58
C GLY A 58 45.95 -21.03 19.70
N GLY A 59 45.64 -20.11 18.78
CA GLY A 59 46.61 -19.32 18.03
C GLY A 59 46.39 -19.31 16.52
N GLY A 60 46.38 -18.13 15.91
CA GLY A 60 46.43 -17.94 14.45
C GLY A 60 45.09 -17.68 13.77
N ILE A 61 45.15 -16.98 12.63
CA ILE A 61 44.02 -16.65 11.74
C ILE A 61 44.39 -17.10 10.33
N MET A 62 43.54 -17.93 9.70
CA MET A 62 43.24 -18.00 8.25
C MET A 62 42.32 -19.23 7.99
N PRO A 63 41.39 -19.18 7.01
CA PRO A 63 40.46 -20.29 6.76
C PRO A 63 40.99 -21.29 5.72
N THR A 64 41.05 -22.57 6.08
CA THR A 64 41.24 -23.70 5.13
C THR A 64 40.36 -24.89 5.52
N PHE A 65 39.64 -25.46 4.56
CA PHE A 65 38.80 -26.64 4.73
C PHE A 65 39.63 -27.89 5.09
N VAL A 66 39.29 -28.57 6.19
CA VAL A 66 39.79 -29.91 6.54
C VAL A 66 38.64 -30.74 7.12
N GLY A 67 38.41 -31.95 6.61
CA GLY A 67 37.33 -32.83 7.06
C GLY A 67 37.71 -33.67 8.29
N CYS A 68 36.73 -33.95 9.16
CA CYS A 68 36.93 -34.72 10.39
C CYS A 68 37.34 -36.17 10.14
N ARG A 69 38.29 -36.69 10.92
CA ARG A 69 38.76 -38.08 10.86
C ARG A 69 38.62 -38.78 12.21
N GLN A 70 37.58 -39.61 12.32
CA GLN A 70 37.57 -40.87 13.05
C GLN A 70 37.93 -40.89 14.56
N ARG A 71 36.90 -41.04 15.41
CA ARG A 71 36.91 -42.12 16.41
C ARG A 71 35.48 -42.53 16.77
N ALA A 72 35.23 -43.84 16.85
CA ALA A 72 33.97 -44.42 17.29
C ALA A 72 34.22 -45.38 18.44
N ASN A 73 33.19 -45.65 19.26
CA ASN A 73 32.94 -46.98 19.81
C ASN A 73 31.50 -47.09 20.33
N ASP A 74 30.97 -48.32 20.31
CA ASP A 74 29.96 -48.86 21.22
C ASP A 74 28.59 -48.16 21.34
N ASN A 75 27.82 -48.16 20.23
CA ASN A 75 26.35 -48.34 20.30
C ASN A 75 25.64 -48.74 18.97
N CYS A 76 26.36 -48.97 17.87
CA CYS A 76 25.75 -49.22 16.55
C CYS A 76 25.15 -50.63 16.31
N THR A 77 25.03 -51.48 17.33
CA THR A 77 24.45 -52.83 17.20
C THR A 77 22.94 -52.82 16.93
N GLY A 78 22.19 -51.86 17.46
CA GLY A 78 20.74 -51.75 17.19
C GLY A 78 20.40 -51.30 15.76
N PHE A 79 21.20 -50.40 15.18
CA PHE A 79 20.95 -49.83 13.85
C PHE A 79 21.17 -50.86 12.73
N LEU A 80 22.22 -51.67 12.85
CA LEU A 80 22.57 -52.74 11.89
C LEU A 80 21.51 -53.85 11.77
N ALA A 81 20.72 -54.09 12.83
CA ALA A 81 19.57 -54.98 12.77
C ALA A 81 18.42 -54.39 11.93
N LYS A 82 18.14 -53.08 12.07
CA LYS A 82 17.02 -52.39 11.39
C LYS A 82 17.31 -52.09 9.91
N CYS A 83 18.56 -51.89 9.52
CA CYS A 83 18.94 -51.81 8.10
C CYS A 83 18.78 -53.14 7.35
N LYS A 84 18.92 -54.30 8.01
CA LYS A 84 18.74 -55.61 7.38
C LYS A 84 17.29 -55.96 7.04
N SER A 85 16.30 -55.28 7.63
CA SER A 85 14.89 -55.43 7.26
C SER A 85 14.41 -54.47 6.17
N LEU A 86 15.31 -53.68 5.57
CA LEU A 86 15.00 -52.69 4.52
C LEU A 86 15.81 -52.91 3.23
N GLN A 87 16.26 -54.15 2.97
CA GLN A 87 16.77 -54.54 1.64
C GLN A 87 15.63 -54.91 0.69
N ALA A 88 14.83 -53.90 0.31
CA ALA A 88 13.97 -53.90 -0.86
C ALA A 88 14.05 -52.50 -1.49
N GLU A 89 14.02 -52.43 -2.83
CA GLU A 89 14.20 -51.21 -3.64
C GLU A 89 15.62 -50.59 -3.53
N GLY A 90 16.41 -50.71 -4.60
CA GLY A 90 17.87 -50.63 -4.53
C GLY A 90 18.52 -49.39 -5.15
N CYS A 91 19.38 -48.74 -4.37
CA CYS A 91 20.50 -47.92 -4.85
C CYS A 91 21.77 -48.35 -4.10
N CYS A 92 22.85 -48.66 -4.82
CA CYS A 92 24.10 -49.14 -4.21
C CYS A 92 25.19 -48.07 -4.19
N TYR A 93 25.73 -47.80 -3.01
CA TYR A 93 27.03 -47.14 -2.85
C TYR A 93 28.13 -48.19 -3.04
N THR A 94 29.14 -47.92 -3.88
CA THR A 94 30.34 -48.76 -3.98
C THR A 94 31.55 -48.00 -3.47
N CYS A 95 32.01 -48.34 -2.27
CA CYS A 95 33.28 -47.85 -1.73
C CYS A 95 34.42 -48.80 -2.12
N SER A 96 35.45 -48.28 -2.79
CA SER A 96 36.78 -48.90 -2.78
C SER A 96 37.64 -48.23 -1.70
N THR A 97 38.77 -48.83 -1.33
CA THR A 97 39.59 -48.42 -0.18
C THR A 97 40.40 -47.14 -0.40
N ASP A 98 40.55 -46.67 -1.64
CA ASP A 98 41.66 -45.80 -2.03
C ASP A 98 41.23 -44.48 -2.69
N GLY A 99 40.54 -43.63 -1.90
CA GLY A 99 40.40 -42.20 -2.16
C GLY A 99 39.18 -41.76 -2.98
N CYS A 100 38.81 -40.48 -2.83
CA CYS A 100 37.67 -39.87 -3.52
C CYS A 100 38.11 -39.24 -4.84
N ASN A 101 37.65 -39.79 -5.98
CA ASN A 101 37.56 -39.07 -7.25
C ASN A 101 36.13 -38.53 -7.44
N SER A 102 36.00 -37.34 -8.03
CA SER A 102 34.71 -36.67 -8.23
C SER A 102 33.98 -37.18 -9.47
N GLY A 103 32.82 -37.81 -9.28
CA GLY A 103 31.93 -38.16 -10.40
C GLY A 103 30.66 -38.90 -9.96
N TRP A 104 29.51 -38.47 -10.48
CA TRP A 104 28.26 -39.24 -10.44
C TRP A 104 28.12 -40.01 -11.76
N THR A 105 27.79 -41.30 -11.70
CA THR A 105 27.44 -42.10 -12.90
C THR A 105 26.23 -42.99 -12.61
N CYS A 106 25.05 -42.58 -13.08
CA CYS A 106 23.85 -43.41 -13.08
C CYS A 106 23.74 -44.10 -14.45
N GLY A 107 24.04 -45.40 -14.51
CA GLY A 107 23.81 -46.21 -15.71
C GLY A 107 22.37 -46.75 -15.73
N ASN A 108 21.66 -46.61 -16.85
CA ASN A 108 20.35 -47.23 -17.04
C ASN A 108 20.49 -48.77 -17.09
N MET A 109 19.62 -49.47 -16.37
CA MET A 109 19.32 -50.88 -16.63
C MET A 109 17.88 -51.03 -17.10
N SER A 110 17.69 -51.74 -18.20
CA SER A 110 16.38 -52.21 -18.66
C SER A 110 16.50 -53.59 -19.32
N THR A 111 15.67 -54.53 -18.85
CA THR A 111 15.44 -55.84 -19.45
C THR A 111 13.94 -56.12 -19.30
N ILE A 112 13.14 -55.81 -20.32
CA ILE A 112 12.83 -56.67 -21.50
C ILE A 112 11.74 -57.70 -21.19
N THR A 113 10.57 -57.48 -21.80
CA THR A 113 9.88 -58.51 -22.60
C THR A 113 9.34 -57.86 -23.89
N SER A 114 9.20 -58.68 -24.93
CA SER A 114 8.75 -58.38 -26.31
C SER A 114 7.43 -57.59 -26.41
N THR A 115 7.11 -56.87 -27.50
CA THR A 115 7.28 -57.26 -28.94
C THR A 115 7.59 -56.11 -29.93
N THR A 116 8.36 -56.47 -30.97
CA THR A 116 8.44 -56.00 -32.39
C THR A 116 7.61 -54.78 -32.86
N THR A 117 8.09 -53.93 -33.80
CA THR A 117 9.01 -54.22 -34.95
C THR A 117 9.74 -52.96 -35.48
N THR A 118 10.96 -53.13 -36.03
CA THR A 118 11.66 -52.39 -37.14
C THR A 118 11.43 -50.87 -37.39
N SER A 119 12.46 -50.06 -37.74
CA SER A 119 13.92 -50.26 -37.82
C SER A 119 14.66 -48.94 -38.17
N THR A 120 16.00 -48.94 -38.03
CA THR A 120 17.01 -48.16 -38.83
C THR A 120 16.86 -46.62 -38.92
N SER A 121 17.66 -45.80 -38.21
CA SER A 121 19.08 -45.43 -38.47
C SER A 121 19.24 -44.23 -39.44
N THR A 122 20.22 -43.33 -39.34
CA THR A 122 21.46 -43.27 -38.52
C THR A 122 21.95 -41.82 -38.30
N THR A 123 23.07 -41.68 -37.59
CA THR A 123 24.07 -40.57 -37.54
C THR A 123 24.29 -39.77 -38.85
N SER A 124 24.88 -38.56 -38.86
CA SER A 124 25.68 -37.87 -37.82
C SER A 124 25.78 -36.34 -37.99
N THR A 125 25.84 -35.66 -36.85
CA THR A 125 26.91 -34.71 -36.44
C THR A 125 27.99 -34.31 -37.48
N LEU A 126 28.22 -33.00 -37.69
CA LEU A 126 29.40 -32.27 -37.14
C LEU A 126 29.47 -30.76 -37.50
N THR A 127 29.87 -29.95 -36.50
CA THR A 127 30.61 -28.66 -36.50
C THR A 127 30.54 -27.62 -37.65
N SER A 128 30.15 -26.40 -37.24
CA SER A 128 30.84 -25.09 -37.45
C SER A 128 31.00 -24.52 -38.90
N THR A 129 31.16 -23.21 -39.12
CA THR A 129 31.60 -22.10 -38.23
C THR A 129 30.95 -20.76 -38.65
N THR A 130 31.38 -19.65 -38.02
CA THR A 130 31.20 -18.22 -38.41
C THR A 130 31.19 -17.96 -39.93
N THR A 131 30.60 -16.88 -40.47
CA THR A 131 30.85 -15.46 -40.10
C THR A 131 29.71 -14.50 -40.51
N THR A 132 29.85 -13.24 -40.11
CA THR A 132 28.93 -12.09 -40.08
C THR A 132 28.57 -11.43 -41.43
N THR A 133 27.69 -10.41 -41.33
CA THR A 133 27.58 -9.15 -42.12
C THR A 133 26.81 -9.10 -43.46
N THR A 134 25.54 -8.67 -43.32
CA THR A 134 24.92 -7.47 -43.95
C THR A 134 24.50 -7.41 -45.44
N THR A 135 23.52 -6.52 -45.65
CA THR A 135 23.15 -5.74 -46.86
C THR A 135 22.25 -6.37 -47.92
N ALA A 136 21.06 -5.77 -48.03
CA ALA A 136 19.97 -6.10 -48.94
C ALA A 136 20.24 -5.74 -50.41
N ALA A 137 19.51 -6.40 -51.33
CA ALA A 137 18.86 -5.74 -52.46
C ALA A 137 17.67 -6.56 -53.02
N THR A 138 16.66 -5.82 -53.48
CA THR A 138 15.43 -6.20 -54.21
C THR A 138 15.67 -7.02 -55.49
N THR A 139 14.74 -7.91 -55.90
CA THR A 139 14.18 -7.98 -57.29
C THR A 139 12.99 -8.95 -57.44
N THR A 140 11.92 -8.38 -58.02
CA THR A 140 10.70 -8.87 -58.72
C THR A 140 10.62 -10.27 -59.35
N ILE A 141 9.41 -10.87 -59.37
CA ILE A 141 8.72 -11.61 -60.49
C ILE A 141 7.26 -11.90 -60.03
N THR A 142 6.19 -11.32 -60.62
CA THR A 142 5.30 -11.82 -61.73
C THR A 142 4.83 -13.30 -61.64
N THR A 143 3.59 -13.69 -61.95
CA THR A 143 2.33 -13.03 -62.39
C THR A 143 1.20 -13.27 -61.34
N THR A 144 -0.14 -13.22 -61.51
CA THR A 144 -1.11 -13.08 -62.63
C THR A 144 -2.49 -12.60 -62.10
N THR A 145 -3.45 -12.32 -62.99
CA THR A 145 -4.92 -12.22 -62.69
C THR A 145 -5.73 -13.06 -63.71
N PRO A 146 -7.07 -13.18 -63.56
CA PRO A 146 -7.95 -12.21 -64.24
C PRO A 146 -9.18 -11.74 -63.43
N SER A 147 -9.90 -10.76 -63.99
CA SER A 147 -11.12 -10.11 -63.49
C SER A 147 -12.02 -9.80 -64.73
N PRO A 148 -12.89 -8.75 -64.85
CA PRO A 148 -13.41 -7.73 -63.94
C PRO A 148 -14.89 -8.07 -63.56
N PRO A 149 -16.01 -7.39 -63.94
CA PRO A 149 -16.25 -6.20 -64.77
C PRO A 149 -16.71 -4.94 -63.99
N MET A 150 -16.70 -3.78 -64.67
CA MET A 150 -17.52 -2.57 -64.40
C MET A 150 -17.94 -1.97 -65.77
N PRO A 151 -18.68 -0.84 -65.81
CA PRO A 151 -18.06 0.44 -66.23
C PRO A 151 -18.52 1.68 -65.40
N SER A 152 -17.64 2.62 -64.97
CA SER A 152 -17.06 3.81 -65.68
C SER A 152 -17.99 5.06 -65.65
N THR A 153 -17.67 6.35 -65.89
CA THR A 153 -16.50 7.22 -66.29
C THR A 153 -17.01 8.69 -66.22
N ASP A 154 -16.28 9.82 -66.12
CA ASP A 154 -14.93 10.23 -65.65
C ASP A 154 -14.85 11.81 -65.69
N GLY A 155 -13.72 12.46 -65.36
CA GLY A 155 -13.47 13.89 -65.73
C GLY A 155 -12.53 14.74 -64.83
N ARG A 156 -11.67 15.59 -65.45
CA ARG A 156 -10.69 16.57 -64.86
C ARG A 156 -10.07 17.43 -66.02
N PRO A 157 -8.97 18.25 -65.92
CA PRO A 157 -8.05 18.67 -64.81
C PRO A 157 -7.71 20.21 -64.77
N ILE A 158 -6.58 20.60 -64.12
CA ILE A 158 -5.69 21.80 -64.30
C ILE A 158 -5.82 22.98 -63.30
N VAL A 159 -4.67 23.48 -62.79
CA VAL A 159 -4.50 24.48 -61.68
C VAL A 159 -3.19 25.32 -61.83
N PRO A 160 -3.18 26.65 -61.51
CA PRO A 160 -1.97 27.50 -61.38
C PRO A 160 -1.84 28.27 -60.03
N SER A 161 -0.76 29.07 -59.85
CA SER A 161 -0.47 30.00 -58.72
C SER A 161 0.55 31.10 -59.16
N PRO A 162 0.73 32.26 -58.46
CA PRO A 162 2.01 32.49 -57.71
C PRO A 162 2.03 33.54 -56.55
N ASN A 163 3.09 33.48 -55.70
CA ASN A 163 3.83 34.55 -54.94
C ASN A 163 3.08 35.56 -53.99
N GLU A 164 3.69 36.36 -53.09
CA GLU A 164 5.11 36.76 -52.83
C GLU A 164 5.42 37.07 -51.32
N SER A 165 6.56 37.70 -50.98
CA SER A 165 7.24 37.75 -49.65
C SER A 165 7.35 39.14 -48.96
N VAL A 166 7.78 39.22 -47.67
CA VAL A 166 8.73 40.23 -47.10
C VAL A 166 9.05 39.99 -45.58
N GLU A 167 10.23 40.42 -45.11
CA GLU A 167 10.77 40.42 -43.72
C GLU A 167 11.60 41.73 -43.49
N PRO A 168 11.82 42.26 -42.25
CA PRO A 168 13.20 42.25 -41.67
C PRO A 168 13.39 42.42 -40.12
N GLU A 169 14.60 42.05 -39.63
CA GLU A 169 15.56 42.65 -38.66
C GLU A 169 15.18 43.81 -37.66
N ALA A 170 15.86 44.06 -36.51
CA ALA A 170 16.81 43.32 -35.63
C ALA A 170 17.20 44.09 -34.31
N SER A 171 17.73 43.34 -33.31
CA SER A 171 18.76 43.67 -32.26
C SER A 171 18.74 44.91 -31.31
N THR A 172 18.86 44.65 -29.99
CA THR A 172 19.86 45.17 -28.97
C THR A 172 19.51 44.54 -27.59
N MET A 173 20.31 43.68 -26.94
CA MET A 173 21.60 43.85 -26.21
C MET A 173 21.51 44.35 -24.74
N GLU A 174 21.82 43.42 -23.81
CA GLU A 174 22.50 43.56 -22.49
C GLU A 174 21.83 44.46 -21.39
N THR A 175 21.98 44.22 -20.07
CA THR A 175 23.10 43.65 -19.27
C THR A 175 22.63 42.69 -18.15
N GLU A 176 23.60 42.10 -17.44
CA GLU A 176 23.47 41.16 -16.31
C GLU A 176 23.07 41.85 -14.98
N GLU A 177 22.39 41.15 -14.07
CA GLU A 177 23.01 40.62 -12.82
C GLU A 177 22.02 39.76 -11.99
N SER A 178 22.50 39.16 -10.90
CA SER A 178 21.86 38.07 -10.17
C SER A 178 20.90 38.46 -9.04
N SER A 179 19.86 37.66 -8.80
CA SER A 179 19.57 37.14 -7.45
C SER A 179 18.63 35.93 -7.42
N ILE A 180 19.06 34.91 -6.66
CA ILE A 180 18.30 33.89 -5.91
C ILE A 180 16.77 33.92 -6.09
N ALA A 181 16.20 32.84 -6.64
CA ALA A 181 14.79 32.49 -6.50
C ALA A 181 14.67 31.16 -5.74
N GLU A 182 14.00 31.16 -4.58
CA GLU A 182 13.63 29.94 -3.86
C GLU A 182 12.41 29.33 -4.55
N THR A 183 12.59 28.21 -5.26
CA THR A 183 11.48 27.49 -5.89
C THR A 183 10.75 26.66 -4.83
N ASP A 184 9.65 27.17 -4.30
CA ASP A 184 8.70 26.35 -3.53
C ASP A 184 8.19 25.20 -4.40
N GLY A 185 8.11 24.00 -3.81
CA GLY A 185 7.59 22.79 -4.43
C GLY A 185 6.07 22.77 -4.46
N SER A 186 5.45 23.83 -5.00
CA SER A 186 4.01 23.89 -5.16
C SER A 186 3.54 22.83 -6.16
N TYR A 187 2.44 22.17 -5.83
CA TYR A 187 1.70 21.40 -6.82
C TYR A 187 1.17 22.42 -7.80
N GLY A 188 1.55 22.30 -9.08
CA GLY A 188 1.34 23.33 -10.10
C GLY A 188 0.01 24.03 -9.93
N GLU A 189 0.08 25.31 -9.56
CA GLU A 189 -1.06 26.22 -9.58
C GLU A 189 -1.47 26.32 -11.05
N ASN A 190 -2.40 25.45 -11.44
CA ASN A 190 -3.11 25.61 -12.68
C ASN A 190 -3.85 26.94 -12.55
N ASP A 191 -3.41 27.96 -13.28
CA ASP A 191 -4.21 29.13 -13.56
C ASP A 191 -5.54 28.63 -14.15
N PHE A 192 -6.55 28.53 -13.29
CA PHE A 192 -7.88 28.07 -13.66
C PHE A 192 -8.55 29.19 -14.44
N ASN A 193 -8.19 29.32 -15.73
CA ASN A 193 -8.86 30.22 -16.65
C ASN A 193 -10.29 29.69 -16.88
N ILE A 194 -11.27 30.25 -16.15
CA ILE A 194 -12.64 29.71 -16.04
C ILE A 194 -13.47 30.07 -17.29
N GLU A 195 -13.12 29.49 -18.43
CA GLU A 195 -13.88 29.66 -19.69
C GLU A 195 -14.78 28.45 -20.04
N SER A 196 -14.76 27.35 -19.26
CA SER A 196 -15.65 26.20 -19.50
C SER A 196 -16.37 25.67 -18.25
N TRP A 197 -17.69 25.84 -18.26
CA TRP A 197 -18.66 25.33 -17.27
C TRP A 197 -18.46 23.87 -16.85
N GLY A 198 -18.27 23.61 -15.56
CA GLY A 198 -18.77 22.41 -14.86
C GLY A 198 -18.13 21.05 -15.19
N LYS A 199 -17.16 21.01 -16.12
CA LYS A 199 -16.64 19.78 -16.73
C LYS A 199 -15.30 19.38 -16.14
N THR A 200 -15.22 18.14 -15.67
CA THR A 200 -13.96 17.43 -15.53
C THR A 200 -13.74 16.62 -16.81
N ASN A 201 -12.53 16.63 -17.37
CA ASN A 201 -12.28 16.17 -18.74
C ASN A 201 -12.07 14.64 -18.79
N CYS A 202 -13.10 13.87 -18.38
CA CYS A 202 -13.00 12.46 -18.03
C CYS A 202 -14.08 11.54 -18.68
N SER A 203 -14.42 11.74 -19.96
CA SER A 203 -15.34 10.81 -20.66
C SER A 203 -14.59 9.61 -21.26
N LEU A 204 -15.29 8.47 -21.30
CA LEU A 204 -14.85 7.26 -21.99
C LEU A 204 -15.00 7.36 -23.52
N ASN A 205 -15.50 8.47 -24.08
CA ASN A 205 -15.52 8.78 -25.51
C ASN A 205 -16.02 7.63 -26.43
N GLY A 206 -17.01 6.86 -25.97
CA GLY A 206 -17.59 5.75 -26.75
C GLY A 206 -16.75 4.46 -26.79
N ILE A 207 -15.74 4.30 -25.94
CA ILE A 207 -14.98 3.04 -25.81
C ILE A 207 -15.91 1.88 -25.51
N ASP A 208 -15.92 0.85 -26.37
CA ASP A 208 -16.61 -0.39 -26.08
C ASP A 208 -15.84 -1.22 -25.05
N ILE A 209 -16.38 -1.21 -23.82
CA ILE A 209 -15.89 -1.98 -22.68
C ILE A 209 -15.90 -3.50 -22.95
N ALA A 210 -16.76 -4.01 -23.85
CA ALA A 210 -16.73 -5.43 -24.24
C ALA A 210 -15.50 -5.78 -25.09
N ALA A 211 -15.09 -4.89 -26.01
CA ALA A 211 -13.96 -5.12 -26.91
C ALA A 211 -12.59 -5.19 -26.20
N LEU A 212 -12.47 -4.67 -24.98
CA LEU A 212 -11.19 -4.62 -24.24
C LEU A 212 -10.72 -6.00 -23.74
N GLY A 213 -11.60 -7.00 -23.67
CA GLY A 213 -11.23 -8.42 -23.55
C GLY A 213 -10.57 -8.85 -22.23
N ILE A 214 -11.02 -8.32 -21.09
CA ILE A 214 -10.81 -8.89 -19.73
C ILE A 214 -12.15 -8.78 -18.97
N GLY A 215 -12.36 -9.65 -17.98
CA GLY A 215 -13.58 -9.65 -17.15
C GLY A 215 -13.85 -8.30 -16.48
N ARG A 216 -15.13 -7.95 -16.35
CA ARG A 216 -15.60 -6.68 -15.81
C ARG A 216 -15.63 -6.71 -14.28
N PRO A 217 -15.27 -5.62 -13.58
CA PRO A 217 -15.62 -5.48 -12.17
C PRO A 217 -17.12 -5.68 -11.95
N CYS A 218 -17.50 -6.19 -10.78
CA CYS A 218 -18.88 -6.31 -10.34
C CYS A 218 -19.81 -7.25 -11.15
N GLU A 219 -19.27 -8.21 -11.92
CA GLU A 219 -20.05 -9.23 -12.66
C GLU A 219 -21.09 -10.00 -11.81
N GLU A 220 -20.84 -10.18 -10.51
CA GLU A 220 -21.80 -10.79 -9.56
C GLU A 220 -23.02 -9.90 -9.23
N TRP A 221 -22.97 -8.60 -9.57
CA TRP A 221 -23.99 -7.61 -9.23
C TRP A 221 -24.38 -6.75 -10.46
N PRO A 222 -24.98 -7.32 -11.52
CA PRO A 222 -25.17 -6.64 -12.81
C PRO A 222 -25.99 -5.33 -12.73
N ASP A 223 -26.97 -5.26 -11.82
CA ASP A 223 -27.78 -4.05 -11.63
C ASP A 223 -26.97 -2.91 -10.99
N LEU A 224 -26.09 -3.24 -10.05
CA LEU A 224 -25.18 -2.29 -9.38
C LEU A 224 -23.99 -1.90 -10.25
N ALA A 225 -23.49 -2.81 -11.11
CA ALA A 225 -22.35 -2.54 -12.00
C ALA A 225 -22.59 -1.32 -12.92
N THR A 226 -23.84 -1.20 -13.41
CA THR A 226 -24.34 -0.08 -14.23
C THR A 226 -24.26 1.29 -13.51
N ILE A 227 -24.22 1.29 -12.17
CA ILE A 227 -24.20 2.49 -11.32
C ILE A 227 -22.79 2.77 -10.77
N PHE A 228 -22.11 1.74 -10.27
CA PHE A 228 -20.93 1.87 -9.42
C PHE A 228 -19.62 1.37 -10.03
N CYS A 229 -19.64 0.70 -11.18
CA CYS A 229 -18.48 -0.06 -11.65
C CYS A 229 -18.03 0.30 -13.08
N ASP A 230 -18.85 0.05 -14.10
CA ASP A 230 -18.50 0.25 -15.52
C ASP A 230 -19.57 0.99 -16.35
N GLY A 231 -20.70 1.36 -15.74
CA GLY A 231 -21.84 1.96 -16.44
C GLY A 231 -21.85 3.48 -16.60
N LYS A 232 -22.71 3.96 -17.51
CA LYS A 232 -22.85 5.37 -17.89
C LYS A 232 -23.25 6.33 -16.76
N ILE A 233 -23.85 5.83 -15.67
CA ILE A 233 -24.20 6.66 -14.51
C ILE A 233 -22.93 7.08 -13.76
N LEU A 234 -21.94 6.18 -13.63
CA LEU A 234 -20.62 6.50 -13.07
C LEU A 234 -19.89 7.53 -13.94
N GLU A 235 -19.90 7.34 -15.26
CA GLU A 235 -19.29 8.30 -16.21
C GLU A 235 -19.95 9.68 -16.11
N ALA A 236 -21.28 9.75 -16.10
CA ALA A 236 -22.04 11.00 -16.03
C ALA A 236 -21.71 11.81 -14.76
N VAL A 237 -21.71 11.15 -13.60
CA VAL A 237 -21.44 11.81 -12.30
C VAL A 237 -19.97 12.22 -12.17
N ASN A 238 -19.02 11.45 -12.70
CA ASN A 238 -17.61 11.88 -12.66
C ASN A 238 -17.35 13.05 -13.62
N TYR A 239 -17.80 12.95 -14.87
CA TYR A 239 -17.58 13.99 -15.89
C TYR A 239 -18.15 15.35 -15.44
N TRP A 240 -19.38 15.36 -14.93
CA TRP A 240 -20.02 16.56 -14.37
C TRP A 240 -19.77 16.72 -12.86
N GLY A 241 -18.60 16.27 -12.40
CA GLY A 241 -18.25 16.16 -10.99
C GLY A 241 -18.29 17.48 -10.21
N GLU A 242 -18.15 18.63 -10.85
CA GLU A 242 -18.21 19.94 -10.18
C GLU A 242 -19.59 20.27 -9.60
N ARG A 243 -20.66 19.72 -10.19
CA ARG A 243 -22.05 19.89 -9.69
C ARG A 243 -22.57 18.66 -8.93
N THR A 244 -21.81 17.56 -8.85
CA THR A 244 -22.34 16.25 -8.43
C THR A 244 -21.46 15.44 -7.48
N LEU A 245 -20.16 15.76 -7.35
CA LEU A 245 -19.22 15.13 -6.40
C LEU A 245 -18.85 16.07 -5.25
N PHE A 246 -18.72 15.50 -4.05
CA PHE A 246 -18.03 16.16 -2.95
C PHE A 246 -16.53 16.26 -3.26
N MET A 247 -15.96 17.47 -3.15
CA MET A 247 -14.51 17.73 -3.35
C MET A 247 -13.90 17.16 -4.65
N ARG A 248 -14.71 16.90 -5.69
CA ARG A 248 -14.31 16.16 -6.92
C ARG A 248 -13.74 14.74 -6.68
N ASP A 249 -14.04 14.08 -5.55
CA ASP A 249 -13.59 12.70 -5.24
C ASP A 249 -14.57 11.64 -5.78
N SER A 250 -14.12 10.83 -6.75
CA SER A 250 -14.84 9.70 -7.32
C SER A 250 -15.28 8.68 -6.26
N LYS A 251 -14.47 8.42 -5.23
CA LYS A 251 -14.79 7.46 -4.15
C LYS A 251 -16.00 7.90 -3.34
N HIS A 252 -16.18 9.20 -3.12
CA HIS A 252 -17.34 9.70 -2.38
C HIS A 252 -18.64 9.26 -3.06
N PHE A 253 -18.73 9.28 -4.40
CA PHE A 253 -19.94 8.81 -5.09
C PHE A 253 -20.12 7.30 -5.00
N VAL A 254 -19.10 6.50 -5.35
CA VAL A 254 -19.23 5.03 -5.34
C VAL A 254 -19.39 4.43 -3.94
N ASP A 255 -19.13 5.20 -2.90
CA ASP A 255 -19.42 4.83 -1.52
C ASP A 255 -20.91 4.97 -1.12
N ARG A 256 -21.71 5.79 -1.82
CA ARG A 256 -23.07 6.17 -1.41
C ARG A 256 -24.07 5.01 -1.54
N PRO A 257 -24.94 4.79 -0.53
CA PRO A 257 -26.03 3.83 -0.62
C PRO A 257 -27.16 4.36 -1.51
N LEU A 258 -27.85 3.46 -2.21
CA LEU A 258 -29.04 3.79 -2.99
C LEU A 258 -30.28 3.84 -2.09
N LEU A 259 -31.09 4.88 -2.26
CA LEU A 259 -32.38 5.05 -1.57
C LEU A 259 -33.49 4.17 -2.16
N LYS A 260 -33.26 3.60 -3.35
CA LYS A 260 -34.14 2.70 -4.10
C LYS A 260 -33.31 1.53 -4.65
N ASP A 261 -33.96 0.45 -5.05
CA ASP A 261 -33.26 -0.72 -5.63
C ASP A 261 -32.61 -0.34 -6.98
N ALA A 262 -31.40 -0.85 -7.26
CA ALA A 262 -30.57 -0.46 -8.39
C ALA A 262 -31.31 -0.45 -9.75
N LYS A 263 -32.17 -1.44 -10.02
CA LYS A 263 -33.02 -1.49 -11.22
C LYS A 263 -33.88 -0.24 -11.39
N LYS A 264 -34.53 0.22 -10.31
CA LYS A 264 -35.40 1.41 -10.31
C LYS A 264 -34.58 2.68 -10.50
N VAL A 265 -33.38 2.76 -9.90
CA VAL A 265 -32.44 3.88 -10.09
C VAL A 265 -31.99 3.97 -11.56
N VAL A 266 -31.72 2.82 -12.21
CA VAL A 266 -31.38 2.73 -13.64
C VAL A 266 -32.57 3.08 -14.54
N GLU A 267 -33.76 2.57 -14.26
CA GLU A 267 -35.01 2.88 -14.99
C GLU A 267 -35.37 4.37 -14.90
N GLU A 268 -35.21 4.97 -13.72
CA GLU A 268 -35.44 6.38 -13.47
C GLU A 268 -34.43 7.25 -14.22
N PHE A 269 -33.14 6.89 -14.23
CA PHE A 269 -32.12 7.57 -15.05
C PHE A 269 -32.49 7.52 -16.53
N LYS A 270 -32.81 6.33 -17.06
CA LYS A 270 -33.21 6.16 -18.47
C LYS A 270 -34.44 6.99 -18.82
N THR A 271 -35.37 7.17 -17.89
CA THR A 271 -36.57 7.99 -18.07
C THR A 271 -36.25 9.49 -18.07
N ILE A 272 -35.40 9.97 -17.15
CA ILE A 272 -35.03 11.39 -17.01
C ILE A 272 -34.19 11.90 -18.20
N PHE A 273 -33.39 11.00 -18.80
CA PHE A 273 -32.42 11.29 -19.86
C PHE A 273 -32.76 10.64 -21.21
N GLU A 274 -33.96 10.06 -21.36
CA GLU A 274 -34.49 9.45 -22.59
C GLU A 274 -33.58 8.35 -23.20
N VAL A 275 -32.84 7.63 -22.34
CA VAL A 275 -31.80 6.68 -22.75
C VAL A 275 -32.40 5.34 -23.16
N THR A 276 -32.67 5.21 -24.45
CA THR A 276 -33.04 3.95 -25.11
C THR A 276 -31.88 2.96 -25.19
N GLU A 277 -30.66 3.42 -25.45
CA GLU A 277 -29.47 2.58 -25.64
C GLU A 277 -28.22 3.25 -25.03
N TRP A 278 -27.50 2.54 -24.14
CA TRP A 278 -26.34 3.10 -23.42
C TRP A 278 -25.16 3.49 -24.33
N SER A 279 -25.01 2.84 -25.48
CA SER A 279 -24.00 3.12 -26.51
C SER A 279 -24.16 4.52 -27.12
N LYS A 280 -25.40 5.03 -27.21
CA LYS A 280 -25.77 6.30 -27.82
C LYS A 280 -25.82 7.45 -26.81
N PHE A 281 -25.67 7.17 -25.52
CA PHE A 281 -25.69 8.20 -24.48
C PHE A 281 -24.31 8.86 -24.30
N MET A 282 -24.15 10.00 -24.97
CA MET A 282 -22.94 10.82 -24.94
C MET A 282 -22.97 11.79 -23.76
N VAL A 283 -22.33 11.38 -22.66
CA VAL A 283 -22.19 12.17 -21.41
C VAL A 283 -21.62 13.57 -21.67
N SER A 284 -20.69 13.68 -22.62
CA SER A 284 -20.03 14.91 -23.05
C SER A 284 -20.95 15.95 -23.70
N GLU A 285 -22.10 15.50 -24.23
CA GLU A 285 -23.06 16.30 -25.00
C GLU A 285 -24.28 16.74 -24.17
N MET A 286 -24.31 16.41 -22.88
CA MET A 286 -25.39 16.84 -21.98
C MET A 286 -25.46 18.37 -21.87
N SER A 287 -26.66 18.93 -22.10
CA SER A 287 -26.97 20.34 -21.87
C SER A 287 -26.97 20.70 -20.39
N GLU A 288 -26.80 21.98 -20.03
CA GLU A 288 -26.85 22.47 -18.65
C GLU A 288 -28.11 22.00 -17.90
N ALA A 289 -29.28 22.06 -18.55
CA ALA A 289 -30.54 21.57 -17.99
C ALA A 289 -30.56 20.05 -17.73
N GLN A 290 -29.76 19.25 -18.46
CA GLN A 290 -29.54 17.84 -18.16
C GLN A 290 -28.52 17.65 -17.01
N VAL A 291 -27.52 18.53 -16.86
CA VAL A 291 -26.61 18.49 -15.71
C VAL A 291 -27.35 18.83 -14.40
N ASP A 292 -28.28 19.77 -14.42
CA ASP A 292 -29.12 20.08 -13.25
C ASP A 292 -30.13 18.97 -12.93
N LYS A 293 -30.65 18.27 -13.95
CA LYS A 293 -31.37 17.00 -13.75
C LYS A 293 -30.48 15.93 -13.11
N LEU A 294 -29.18 15.86 -13.46
CA LEU A 294 -28.24 14.87 -12.93
C LEU A 294 -27.94 15.11 -11.45
N ALA A 295 -27.67 16.36 -11.05
CA ALA A 295 -27.48 16.72 -9.65
C ALA A 295 -28.71 16.35 -8.80
N LYS A 296 -29.91 16.67 -9.29
CA LYS A 296 -31.18 16.33 -8.63
C LYS A 296 -31.45 14.82 -8.59
N PHE A 297 -31.13 14.09 -9.66
CA PHE A 297 -31.18 12.62 -9.68
C PHE A 297 -30.26 11.99 -8.63
N VAL A 298 -29.01 12.46 -8.52
CA VAL A 298 -28.05 11.99 -7.52
C VAL A 298 -28.58 12.26 -6.10
N GLN A 299 -29.09 13.47 -5.85
CA GLN A 299 -29.69 13.84 -4.57
C GLN A 299 -30.91 12.96 -4.20
N GLN A 300 -31.78 12.64 -5.17
CA GLN A 300 -33.03 11.90 -4.95
C GLN A 300 -32.85 10.37 -4.88
N ASN A 301 -31.67 9.84 -5.23
CA ASN A 301 -31.43 8.39 -5.33
C ASN A 301 -30.26 7.88 -4.47
N PHE A 302 -29.38 8.75 -3.94
CA PHE A 302 -28.17 8.34 -3.22
C PHE A 302 -28.08 9.01 -1.84
N GLY A 303 -27.96 8.21 -0.78
CA GLY A 303 -27.75 8.70 0.61
C GLY A 303 -26.32 9.19 0.87
N MET A 304 -25.98 9.39 2.15
CA MET A 304 -24.61 9.78 2.57
C MET A 304 -23.62 8.62 2.48
N ALA A 305 -22.36 8.90 2.13
CA ALA A 305 -21.34 7.91 1.78
C ALA A 305 -20.86 7.02 2.94
N ASP A 306 -21.09 7.45 4.18
CA ASP A 306 -20.86 6.76 5.44
C ASP A 306 -22.12 6.10 6.04
N GLY A 307 -23.29 6.73 5.84
CA GLY A 307 -24.59 6.40 6.46
C GLY A 307 -25.20 5.03 6.13
N ALA A 308 -24.44 4.11 5.53
CA ALA A 308 -24.79 2.71 5.37
C ALA A 308 -24.29 1.80 6.52
N LEU A 309 -23.33 2.28 7.32
CA LEU A 309 -22.72 1.51 8.41
C LEU A 309 -23.25 1.93 9.78
N ILE A 310 -23.27 0.97 10.72
CA ILE A 310 -23.71 1.23 12.09
C ILE A 310 -22.48 1.21 13.01
N GLU A 311 -22.40 2.19 13.91
CA GLU A 311 -21.39 2.24 14.97
C GLU A 311 -21.41 0.99 15.86
N HIS A 312 -20.23 0.54 16.27
CA HIS A 312 -20.05 -0.60 17.15
C HIS A 312 -18.91 -0.36 18.14
N VAL A 313 -19.21 -0.42 19.45
CA VAL A 313 -18.18 -0.58 20.48
C VAL A 313 -17.90 -2.09 20.62
N PRO A 314 -16.68 -2.58 20.38
CA PRO A 314 -16.35 -3.99 20.53
C PRO A 314 -16.50 -4.46 21.99
N GLU A 315 -17.01 -5.68 22.19
CA GLU A 315 -17.32 -6.17 23.55
C GLU A 315 -16.08 -6.66 24.31
N ASP A 316 -14.93 -6.79 23.62
CA ASP A 316 -13.62 -7.04 24.22
C ASP A 316 -12.77 -5.77 24.41
N TRP A 317 -13.32 -4.58 24.11
CA TRP A 317 -12.64 -3.30 24.36
C TRP A 317 -12.60 -2.96 25.86
N VAL A 318 -11.40 -2.64 26.36
CA VAL A 318 -11.19 -2.07 27.70
C VAL A 318 -10.25 -0.87 27.63
N GLU A 319 -10.46 0.14 28.47
CA GLU A 319 -9.75 1.43 28.38
C GLU A 319 -8.23 1.32 28.64
N SER A 320 -7.83 0.47 29.59
CA SER A 320 -6.45 0.22 29.97
C SER A 320 -6.23 -1.31 30.09
N PRO A 321 -5.93 -1.99 28.97
CA PRO A 321 -5.75 -3.44 28.94
C PRO A 321 -4.49 -3.88 29.70
N PRO A 322 -4.42 -5.14 30.18
CA PRO A 322 -3.32 -5.63 31.00
C PRO A 322 -1.92 -5.43 30.39
N ASN A 323 -1.81 -5.54 29.06
CA ASN A 323 -0.57 -5.39 28.29
C ASN A 323 0.07 -4.00 28.44
N PHE A 324 -0.73 -2.94 28.67
CA PHE A 324 -0.19 -1.58 28.81
C PHE A 324 0.60 -1.38 30.11
N LYS A 325 0.57 -2.34 31.05
CA LYS A 325 1.44 -2.38 32.23
C LYS A 325 2.92 -2.56 31.87
N GLU A 326 3.24 -2.99 30.65
CA GLU A 326 4.62 -3.03 30.17
C GLU A 326 5.18 -1.67 29.79
N ILE A 327 4.34 -0.66 29.54
CA ILE A 327 4.75 0.70 29.24
C ILE A 327 5.17 1.40 30.54
N LYS A 328 6.48 1.61 30.76
CA LYS A 328 6.99 2.18 32.01
C LYS A 328 7.03 3.71 32.00
N ASP A 329 7.11 4.35 30.84
CA ASP A 329 6.93 5.80 30.70
C ASP A 329 5.45 6.18 30.87
N LYS A 330 5.15 7.04 31.84
CA LYS A 330 3.79 7.44 32.20
C LYS A 330 3.08 8.31 31.14
N LYS A 331 3.83 9.06 30.32
CA LYS A 331 3.27 9.85 29.22
C LYS A 331 2.88 8.92 28.07
N LEU A 332 3.76 7.99 27.71
CA LEU A 332 3.51 6.99 26.67
C LEU A 332 2.38 6.02 27.09
N GLY A 333 2.34 5.59 28.35
CA GLY A 333 1.26 4.74 28.87
C GLY A 333 -0.11 5.44 28.85
N LYS A 334 -0.17 6.74 29.17
CA LYS A 334 -1.39 7.53 28.99
C LYS A 334 -1.79 7.64 27.52
N TRP A 335 -0.82 7.88 26.63
CA TRP A 335 -1.08 7.99 25.19
C TRP A 335 -1.57 6.68 24.58
N ALA A 336 -1.08 5.52 25.03
CA ALA A 336 -1.62 4.22 24.63
C ALA A 336 -3.12 4.09 24.97
N THR A 337 -3.56 4.53 26.15
CA THR A 337 -4.99 4.59 26.51
C THR A 337 -5.77 5.63 25.70
N GLU A 338 -5.13 6.67 25.15
CA GLU A 338 -5.79 7.63 24.24
C GLU A 338 -5.93 7.04 22.82
N LEU A 339 -4.86 6.46 22.25
CA LEU A 339 -4.87 5.73 20.97
C LEU A 339 -5.89 4.58 20.99
N ASN A 340 -5.90 3.79 22.07
CA ASN A 340 -6.82 2.66 22.25
C ASN A 340 -8.31 3.06 22.20
N LYS A 341 -8.67 4.33 22.46
CA LYS A 341 -10.07 4.80 22.35
C LYS A 341 -10.55 4.90 20.91
N MET A 342 -9.64 5.17 19.97
CA MET A 342 -9.95 5.31 18.54
C MET A 342 -10.53 4.01 17.96
N TRP A 343 -10.17 2.83 18.50
CA TRP A 343 -10.78 1.56 18.08
C TRP A 343 -12.31 1.52 18.17
N LYS A 344 -12.93 2.32 19.05
CA LYS A 344 -14.40 2.43 19.14
C LYS A 344 -15.02 3.30 18.04
N GLU A 345 -14.24 4.21 17.47
CA GLU A 345 -14.65 5.13 16.40
C GLU A 345 -14.40 4.50 15.02
N MET A 346 -13.40 3.61 14.91
CA MET A 346 -13.07 2.85 13.71
C MET A 346 -13.88 1.55 13.56
N SER A 347 -14.50 1.07 14.63
CA SER A 347 -15.26 -0.19 14.67
C SER A 347 -16.69 -0.02 14.18
N LYS A 348 -17.05 -0.77 13.13
CA LYS A 348 -18.35 -0.72 12.43
C LYS A 348 -18.96 -2.11 12.33
N LYS A 349 -20.28 -2.16 12.10
CA LYS A 349 -21.02 -3.38 11.76
C LYS A 349 -22.01 -3.11 10.62
N MET A 350 -22.31 -4.15 9.85
CA MET A 350 -23.35 -4.09 8.82
C MET A 350 -24.75 -4.01 9.47
N PRO A 351 -25.72 -3.30 8.84
CA PRO A 351 -27.15 -3.49 9.10
C PRO A 351 -27.59 -4.93 8.82
N LYS A 352 -28.58 -5.43 9.56
CA LYS A 352 -29.07 -6.82 9.44
C LYS A 352 -29.75 -7.09 8.09
N ASP A 353 -30.31 -6.07 7.48
CA ASP A 353 -30.96 -6.09 6.16
C ASP A 353 -29.96 -6.12 4.99
N MET A 354 -28.66 -5.83 5.23
CA MET A 354 -27.60 -6.03 4.24
C MET A 354 -27.13 -7.50 4.09
N ASP A 355 -27.65 -8.44 4.88
CA ASP A 355 -27.35 -9.90 4.82
C ASP A 355 -28.07 -10.62 3.66
N ASN A 356 -28.93 -9.93 2.90
CA ASN A 356 -29.57 -10.52 1.74
C ASN A 356 -28.62 -10.58 0.52
N LYS A 357 -28.62 -11.70 -0.21
CA LYS A 357 -27.95 -11.84 -1.52
C LYS A 357 -28.51 -10.86 -2.55
N ASP A 358 -29.78 -10.47 -2.43
CA ASP A 358 -30.41 -9.43 -3.25
C ASP A 358 -30.12 -8.00 -2.76
N ASN A 359 -28.98 -7.74 -2.12
CA ASN A 359 -28.55 -6.40 -1.75
C ASN A 359 -28.20 -5.59 -3.01
N GLN A 360 -29.24 -5.00 -3.62
CA GLN A 360 -29.18 -4.13 -4.79
C GLN A 360 -29.19 -2.64 -4.40
N ARG A 361 -28.59 -2.28 -3.26
CA ARG A 361 -28.56 -0.89 -2.77
C ARG A 361 -27.20 -0.40 -2.29
N HIS A 362 -26.24 -1.28 -2.03
CA HIS A 362 -24.96 -0.89 -1.47
C HIS A 362 -23.81 -1.41 -2.32
N SER A 363 -22.79 -0.58 -2.53
CA SER A 363 -21.50 -1.02 -3.05
C SER A 363 -20.66 -1.77 -2.01
N LEU A 364 -21.10 -1.83 -0.74
CA LEU A 364 -20.48 -2.65 0.31
C LEU A 364 -20.75 -4.14 0.08
N ILE A 365 -19.70 -4.95 0.24
CA ILE A 365 -19.83 -6.40 0.34
C ILE A 365 -20.20 -6.72 1.80
N HIS A 366 -21.19 -7.59 2.02
CA HIS A 366 -21.60 -8.01 3.36
C HIS A 366 -20.43 -8.66 4.14
N LEU A 367 -20.48 -8.57 5.47
CA LEU A 367 -19.60 -9.27 6.40
C LEU A 367 -20.38 -9.75 7.63
N SER A 368 -20.25 -11.03 7.96
CA SER A 368 -20.95 -11.67 9.07
C SER A 368 -20.65 -11.06 10.45
N ASN A 369 -19.44 -10.53 10.67
CA ASN A 369 -18.97 -10.02 11.95
C ASN A 369 -18.63 -8.51 11.88
N PRO A 370 -18.65 -7.78 13.00
CA PRO A 370 -18.12 -6.43 13.06
C PRO A 370 -16.66 -6.36 12.60
N PHE A 371 -16.28 -5.23 12.02
CA PHE A 371 -14.99 -4.99 11.38
C PHE A 371 -14.49 -3.57 11.68
N PHE A 372 -13.25 -3.27 11.32
CA PHE A 372 -12.65 -1.96 11.50
C PHE A 372 -12.37 -1.33 10.13
N VAL A 373 -12.58 -0.02 10.02
CA VAL A 373 -12.25 0.78 8.82
C VAL A 373 -10.87 1.43 8.97
N SER A 374 -10.15 1.67 7.88
CA SER A 374 -8.80 2.27 7.96
C SER A 374 -8.79 3.73 8.40
N GLY A 375 -9.86 4.49 8.18
CA GLY A 375 -9.99 5.90 8.58
C GLY A 375 -10.20 6.85 7.39
N GLY A 376 -10.75 8.04 7.68
CA GLY A 376 -11.09 9.04 6.66
C GLY A 376 -12.00 8.50 5.55
N ARG A 377 -11.62 8.70 4.27
CA ARG A 377 -12.35 8.23 3.08
C ARG A 377 -12.40 6.70 2.93
N PHE A 378 -11.58 5.97 3.68
CA PHE A 378 -11.60 4.50 3.71
C PHE A 378 -12.65 4.03 4.71
N ARG A 379 -13.90 3.96 4.24
CA ARG A 379 -15.11 3.60 5.00
C ARG A 379 -15.45 2.10 4.93
N GLU A 380 -14.51 1.29 4.47
CA GLU A 380 -14.61 -0.16 4.36
C GLU A 380 -13.41 -0.80 5.05
N PHE A 381 -13.43 -2.14 5.25
CA PHE A 381 -12.18 -2.83 5.56
C PHE A 381 -11.20 -2.63 4.38
N ARG A 382 -9.91 -2.53 4.68
CA ARG A 382 -8.81 -2.65 3.71
C ARG A 382 -7.94 -3.83 4.13
N TYR A 383 -7.55 -4.67 3.19
CA TYR A 383 -7.05 -6.01 3.51
C TYR A 383 -5.70 -5.97 4.24
N TRP A 384 -4.66 -5.40 3.63
CA TRP A 384 -3.32 -5.41 4.26
C TRP A 384 -3.23 -4.45 5.47
N ASP A 385 -3.91 -3.30 5.46
CA ASP A 385 -4.04 -2.36 6.59
C ASP A 385 -4.45 -3.10 7.87
N SER A 386 -5.39 -4.05 7.72
CA SER A 386 -5.97 -4.81 8.81
C SER A 386 -4.96 -5.71 9.53
N TYR A 387 -3.82 -6.06 8.93
CA TYR A 387 -2.74 -6.75 9.65
C TYR A 387 -2.18 -5.87 10.77
N TRP A 388 -1.83 -4.62 10.47
CA TRP A 388 -1.30 -3.68 11.46
C TRP A 388 -2.35 -3.26 12.47
N MET A 389 -3.62 -3.17 12.05
CA MET A 389 -4.74 -2.98 12.98
C MET A 389 -4.89 -4.20 13.91
N ALA A 390 -4.79 -5.44 13.40
CA ALA A 390 -4.80 -6.65 14.22
C ALA A 390 -3.64 -6.69 15.22
N ARG A 391 -2.42 -6.27 14.85
CA ARG A 391 -1.29 -6.10 15.79
C ARG A 391 -1.63 -5.14 16.92
N GLY A 392 -2.24 -4.00 16.59
CA GLY A 392 -2.74 -3.04 17.58
C GLY A 392 -3.86 -3.57 18.47
N LEU A 393 -4.78 -4.36 17.92
CA LEU A 393 -5.85 -5.02 18.67
C LEU A 393 -5.30 -6.12 19.60
N ILE A 394 -4.30 -6.89 19.17
CA ILE A 394 -3.54 -7.83 20.01
C ILE A 394 -2.86 -7.09 21.16
N ALA A 395 -2.17 -5.97 20.88
CA ALA A 395 -1.58 -5.11 21.90
C ALA A 395 -2.64 -4.57 22.88
N SER A 396 -3.83 -4.18 22.39
CA SER A 396 -4.99 -3.80 23.19
C SER A 396 -5.72 -4.97 23.90
N GLY A 397 -5.31 -6.23 23.72
CA GLY A 397 -5.96 -7.39 24.33
C GLY A 397 -7.26 -7.87 23.65
N MET A 398 -7.61 -7.29 22.50
CA MET A 398 -8.90 -7.45 21.82
C MET A 398 -8.91 -8.67 20.87
N MET A 399 -8.75 -9.86 21.45
CA MET A 399 -8.62 -11.12 20.69
C MET A 399 -9.92 -11.54 19.98
N LYS A 400 -11.10 -11.20 20.50
CA LYS A 400 -12.38 -11.50 19.81
C LYS A 400 -12.50 -10.61 18.56
N SER A 401 -12.15 -9.34 18.67
CA SER A 401 -12.09 -8.41 17.53
C SER A 401 -11.16 -8.91 16.41
N VAL A 402 -9.99 -9.47 16.76
CA VAL A 402 -9.08 -10.10 15.77
C VAL A 402 -9.67 -11.38 15.17
N LYS A 403 -10.33 -12.23 15.98
CA LYS A 403 -11.01 -13.45 15.49
C LYS A 403 -12.11 -13.13 14.47
N ASN A 404 -12.94 -12.12 14.76
CA ASN A 404 -13.97 -11.61 13.85
C ASN A 404 -13.35 -11.18 12.50
N MET A 405 -12.21 -10.47 12.54
CA MET A 405 -11.47 -10.03 11.36
C MET A 405 -10.93 -11.22 10.54
N CYS A 406 -10.34 -12.22 11.19
CA CYS A 406 -9.95 -13.49 10.54
C CYS A 406 -11.14 -14.17 9.84
N GLN A 407 -12.29 -14.24 10.51
CA GLN A 407 -13.51 -14.89 9.99
C GLN A 407 -14.10 -14.12 8.81
N ASN A 408 -14.14 -12.79 8.87
CA ASN A 408 -14.58 -11.92 7.77
C ASN A 408 -13.69 -12.10 6.53
N PHE A 409 -12.37 -12.19 6.68
CA PHE A 409 -11.48 -12.49 5.56
C PHE A 409 -11.61 -13.92 5.04
N ALA A 410 -11.84 -14.91 5.90
CA ALA A 410 -12.18 -16.25 5.47
C ALA A 410 -13.51 -16.31 4.69
N GLU A 411 -14.50 -15.47 5.03
CA GLU A 411 -15.74 -15.31 4.25
C GLU A 411 -15.44 -14.79 2.83
N MET A 412 -14.60 -13.75 2.70
CA MET A 412 -14.18 -13.20 1.41
C MET A 412 -13.42 -14.23 0.55
N VAL A 413 -12.44 -14.94 1.12
CA VAL A 413 -11.71 -16.01 0.41
C VAL A 413 -12.64 -17.17 0.02
N ASN A 414 -13.58 -17.53 0.88
CA ASN A 414 -14.57 -18.56 0.57
C ASN A 414 -15.49 -18.13 -0.58
N ARG A 415 -15.85 -16.85 -0.70
CA ARG A 415 -16.64 -16.32 -1.82
C ARG A 415 -15.83 -16.13 -3.11
N PHE A 416 -14.75 -15.36 -3.07
CA PHE A 416 -14.03 -14.87 -4.26
C PHE A 416 -12.75 -15.63 -4.60
N GLY A 417 -12.23 -16.46 -3.69
CA GLY A 417 -10.91 -17.12 -3.80
C GLY A 417 -9.75 -16.35 -3.17
N PHE A 418 -9.95 -15.07 -2.87
CA PHE A 418 -8.97 -14.16 -2.28
C PHE A 418 -9.69 -13.11 -1.40
N VAL A 419 -8.95 -12.35 -0.59
CA VAL A 419 -9.51 -11.15 0.05
C VAL A 419 -9.37 -9.96 -0.92
N PRO A 420 -10.47 -9.29 -1.34
CA PRO A 420 -10.39 -8.08 -2.17
C PRO A 420 -9.68 -6.93 -1.44
N ALA A 421 -9.13 -5.97 -2.21
CA ALA A 421 -8.41 -4.80 -1.67
C ALA A 421 -9.19 -4.04 -0.58
N GLY A 422 -10.52 -4.05 -0.66
CA GLY A 422 -11.39 -3.63 0.43
C GLY A 422 -12.82 -4.15 0.29
N GLY A 423 -13.67 -3.85 1.27
CA GLY A 423 -15.05 -4.36 1.39
C GLY A 423 -16.09 -3.76 0.43
N ARG A 424 -15.73 -3.49 -0.82
CA ARG A 424 -16.62 -2.90 -1.84
C ARG A 424 -16.59 -3.68 -3.16
N ILE A 425 -17.72 -3.74 -3.85
CA ILE A 425 -17.90 -4.51 -5.10
C ILE A 425 -16.89 -4.12 -6.19
N TYR A 426 -16.50 -2.85 -6.27
CA TYR A 426 -15.54 -2.32 -7.25
C TYR A 426 -14.08 -2.75 -6.99
N TYR A 427 -13.79 -3.41 -5.87
CA TYR A 427 -12.50 -4.08 -5.61
C TYR A 427 -12.49 -5.56 -6.06
N ASN A 428 -13.60 -6.17 -6.51
CA ASN A 428 -13.71 -7.63 -6.72
C ASN A 428 -12.84 -8.25 -7.84
N LYS A 429 -11.95 -7.47 -8.47
CA LYS A 429 -10.93 -7.94 -9.44
C LYS A 429 -9.48 -7.71 -9.00
N ARG A 430 -9.26 -7.16 -7.80
CA ARG A 430 -7.92 -6.95 -7.22
C ARG A 430 -7.87 -7.27 -5.73
N SER A 431 -6.85 -8.02 -5.34
CA SER A 431 -6.53 -8.27 -3.93
C SER A 431 -5.69 -7.12 -3.34
N GLN A 432 -4.96 -7.40 -2.27
CA GLN A 432 -3.89 -6.58 -1.70
C GLN A 432 -2.79 -7.54 -1.21
N PRO A 433 -1.62 -7.07 -0.73
CA PRO A 433 -0.56 -7.95 -0.25
C PRO A 433 -1.07 -9.00 0.77
N PRO A 434 -0.78 -10.31 0.58
CA PRO A 434 -1.52 -11.37 1.27
C PRO A 434 -1.08 -11.59 2.72
N PHE A 435 -1.73 -10.90 3.63
CA PHE A 435 -1.43 -10.94 5.07
C PHE A 435 -2.31 -11.91 5.90
N LEU A 436 -3.37 -12.54 5.36
CA LEU A 436 -4.29 -13.37 6.15
C LEU A 436 -3.57 -14.50 6.90
N THR A 437 -2.60 -15.17 6.27
CA THR A 437 -1.79 -16.22 6.91
C THR A 437 -0.95 -15.67 8.07
N PHE A 438 -0.43 -14.44 7.96
CA PHE A 438 0.31 -13.77 9.05
C PHE A 438 -0.62 -13.33 10.18
N LEU A 439 -1.82 -12.84 9.84
CA LEU A 439 -2.84 -12.39 10.78
C LEU A 439 -3.37 -13.57 11.62
N VAL A 440 -3.67 -14.71 10.98
CA VAL A 440 -4.03 -15.95 11.69
C VAL A 440 -2.87 -16.52 12.51
N TYR A 441 -1.63 -16.43 12.02
CA TYR A 441 -0.44 -16.86 12.78
C TYR A 441 -0.26 -16.03 14.06
N ASP A 442 -0.29 -14.70 13.97
CA ASP A 442 -0.14 -13.81 15.13
C ASP A 442 -1.35 -13.92 16.09
N TYR A 443 -2.57 -14.13 15.58
CA TYR A 443 -3.74 -14.47 16.41
C TYR A 443 -3.57 -15.79 17.17
N PHE A 444 -3.10 -16.85 16.49
CA PHE A 444 -2.85 -18.14 17.13
C PHE A 444 -1.75 -18.03 18.19
N ALA A 445 -0.65 -17.33 17.90
CA ALA A 445 0.44 -17.09 18.84
C ALA A 445 -0.02 -16.33 20.11
N ALA A 446 -1.04 -15.48 20.00
CA ALA A 446 -1.62 -14.75 21.13
C ALA A 446 -2.67 -15.54 21.93
N THR A 447 -3.23 -16.64 21.40
CA THR A 447 -4.43 -17.30 21.97
C THR A 447 -4.33 -18.81 22.19
N GLY A 448 -3.56 -19.53 21.37
CA GLY A 448 -3.52 -20.99 21.35
C GLY A 448 -4.82 -21.66 20.88
N ASP A 449 -5.73 -20.94 20.21
CA ASP A 449 -7.02 -21.47 19.75
C ASP A 449 -6.87 -22.44 18.56
N THR A 450 -6.43 -23.66 18.86
CA THR A 450 -6.26 -24.77 17.90
C THR A 450 -7.58 -25.20 17.25
N LYS A 451 -8.72 -24.98 17.92
CA LYS A 451 -10.04 -25.24 17.34
C LYS A 451 -10.29 -24.27 16.19
N PHE A 452 -10.19 -22.97 16.44
CA PHE A 452 -10.34 -21.98 15.38
C PHE A 452 -9.31 -22.13 14.27
N LEU A 453 -8.05 -22.44 14.64
CA LEU A 453 -7.02 -22.67 13.65
C LEU A 453 -7.42 -23.77 12.67
N LYS A 454 -7.93 -24.91 13.17
CA LYS A 454 -8.45 -26.01 12.35
C LYS A 454 -9.68 -25.60 11.50
N GLU A 455 -10.51 -24.69 11.99
CA GLU A 455 -11.66 -24.14 11.24
C GLU A 455 -11.22 -23.24 10.08
N ILE A 456 -10.12 -22.47 10.21
CA ILE A 456 -9.69 -21.49 9.19
C ILE A 456 -8.62 -21.99 8.20
N MET A 457 -7.86 -23.06 8.49
CA MET A 457 -6.83 -23.58 7.56
C MET A 457 -7.30 -23.73 6.09
N PRO A 458 -8.52 -24.23 5.78
CA PRO A 458 -8.96 -24.36 4.39
C PRO A 458 -9.07 -23.04 3.62
N ALA A 459 -9.37 -21.92 4.31
CA ALA A 459 -9.37 -20.60 3.71
C ALA A 459 -7.94 -20.13 3.39
N LEU A 460 -6.98 -20.41 4.28
CA LEU A 460 -5.57 -20.11 4.01
C LEU A 460 -5.01 -20.88 2.81
N GLU A 461 -5.36 -22.17 2.66
CA GLU A 461 -5.01 -22.93 1.45
C GLU A 461 -5.63 -22.33 0.19
N LYS A 462 -6.91 -21.93 0.27
CA LYS A 462 -7.66 -21.39 -0.87
C LYS A 462 -7.08 -20.06 -1.38
N GLU A 463 -6.68 -19.16 -0.49
CA GLU A 463 -6.03 -17.90 -0.89
C GLU A 463 -4.64 -18.16 -1.49
N LEU A 464 -3.79 -18.98 -0.86
CA LEU A 464 -2.47 -19.30 -1.41
C LEU A 464 -2.58 -19.99 -2.78
N ASN A 465 -3.61 -20.82 -2.98
CA ASN A 465 -3.93 -21.39 -4.28
C ASN A 465 -4.31 -20.31 -5.31
N PHE A 466 -5.11 -19.30 -4.96
CA PHE A 466 -5.39 -18.17 -5.86
C PHE A 466 -4.10 -17.45 -6.31
N TRP A 467 -3.16 -17.17 -5.41
CA TRP A 467 -1.89 -16.57 -5.81
C TRP A 467 -1.09 -17.50 -6.73
N GLN A 468 -1.12 -18.82 -6.50
CA GLN A 468 -0.51 -19.84 -7.35
C GLN A 468 -1.16 -19.98 -8.74
N THR A 469 -2.48 -19.82 -8.87
CA THR A 469 -3.20 -20.01 -10.14
C THR A 469 -3.42 -18.73 -10.94
N ASN A 470 -3.65 -17.58 -10.27
CA ASN A 470 -4.07 -16.33 -10.91
C ASN A 470 -2.97 -15.26 -10.95
N ARG A 471 -1.98 -15.31 -10.06
CA ARG A 471 -0.94 -14.28 -9.88
C ARG A 471 0.49 -14.78 -10.08
N SER A 472 0.66 -16.04 -10.47
CA SER A 472 1.96 -16.60 -10.82
C SER A 472 2.46 -16.11 -12.20
N ILE A 473 3.77 -16.21 -12.39
CA ILE A 473 4.52 -15.94 -13.62
C ILE A 473 5.75 -16.85 -13.66
N GLN A 474 6.20 -17.24 -14.85
CA GLN A 474 7.44 -17.99 -15.04
C GLN A 474 8.53 -17.08 -15.63
N THR A 475 9.75 -17.21 -15.14
CA THR A 475 10.94 -16.55 -15.70
C THR A 475 12.16 -17.46 -15.61
N GLU A 476 13.14 -17.23 -16.49
CA GLU A 476 14.44 -17.90 -16.42
C GLU A 476 15.30 -17.29 -15.32
N VAL A 477 15.89 -18.14 -14.47
CA VAL A 477 16.88 -17.76 -13.46
C VAL A 477 18.00 -18.79 -13.46
N ASN A 478 19.22 -18.35 -13.77
CA ASN A 478 20.41 -19.23 -13.88
C ASN A 478 20.20 -20.44 -14.83
N GLY A 479 19.51 -20.21 -15.96
CA GLY A 479 19.23 -21.23 -16.97
C GLY A 479 18.22 -22.30 -16.55
N LYS A 480 17.31 -21.96 -15.64
CA LYS A 480 16.16 -22.77 -15.26
C LYS A 480 14.90 -21.91 -15.20
N THR A 481 13.82 -22.42 -15.79
CA THR A 481 12.48 -21.85 -15.63
C THR A 481 12.02 -22.01 -14.18
N LYS A 482 11.67 -20.90 -13.53
CA LYS A 482 11.17 -20.86 -12.15
C LYS A 482 9.86 -20.08 -12.08
N THR A 483 9.01 -20.42 -11.11
CA THR A 483 7.72 -19.77 -10.89
C THR A 483 7.81 -18.77 -9.75
N PHE A 484 7.38 -17.54 -9.99
CA PHE A 484 7.26 -16.46 -9.01
C PHE A 484 5.87 -15.84 -9.07
N TYR A 485 5.63 -14.82 -8.26
CA TYR A 485 4.35 -14.12 -8.13
C TYR A 485 4.48 -12.65 -8.55
N GLN A 486 3.41 -12.08 -9.10
CA GLN A 486 3.31 -10.66 -9.46
C GLN A 486 1.92 -10.09 -9.14
N TYR A 487 1.84 -8.79 -8.85
CA TYR A 487 0.58 -8.07 -8.86
C TYR A 487 0.09 -7.91 -10.31
N ARG A 488 -1.18 -8.24 -10.56
CA ARG A 488 -1.78 -8.34 -11.91
C ARG A 488 -3.32 -8.39 -11.78
N ALA A 489 -3.92 -7.24 -11.53
CA ALA A 489 -5.37 -7.12 -11.30
C ALA A 489 -6.18 -7.55 -12.53
N ASP A 490 -7.27 -8.30 -12.33
CA ASP A 490 -8.08 -8.88 -13.40
C ASP A 490 -9.11 -7.87 -13.97
N THR A 491 -8.65 -6.66 -14.29
CA THR A 491 -9.44 -5.59 -14.91
C THR A 491 -8.60 -4.80 -15.93
N LYS A 492 -9.29 -4.14 -16.85
CA LYS A 492 -8.77 -3.25 -17.91
C LYS A 492 -9.50 -1.89 -17.95
N LEU A 493 -10.26 -1.58 -16.89
CA LEU A 493 -11.14 -0.41 -16.79
C LEU A 493 -10.64 0.55 -15.71
N PRO A 494 -10.94 1.86 -15.80
CA PRO A 494 -10.62 2.80 -14.74
C PRO A 494 -11.21 2.35 -13.39
N ARG A 495 -10.46 2.52 -12.31
CA ARG A 495 -10.88 2.18 -10.96
C ARG A 495 -12.05 3.07 -10.56
N SER A 496 -13.16 2.48 -10.12
CA SER A 496 -14.40 3.22 -9.87
C SER A 496 -14.27 4.26 -8.75
N GLU A 497 -13.38 4.03 -7.76
CA GLU A 497 -13.05 4.96 -6.69
C GLU A 497 -12.08 6.09 -7.07
N ALA A 498 -11.53 6.06 -8.29
CA ALA A 498 -10.62 7.05 -8.85
C ALA A 498 -10.92 7.32 -10.34
N PHE A 499 -12.18 7.13 -10.75
CA PHE A 499 -12.58 7.07 -12.17
C PHE A 499 -12.19 8.33 -12.92
N ARG A 500 -12.36 9.50 -12.29
CA ARG A 500 -12.00 10.80 -12.87
C ARG A 500 -10.49 10.86 -13.16
N GLN A 501 -9.67 10.53 -12.17
CA GLN A 501 -8.21 10.52 -12.28
C GLN A 501 -7.73 9.53 -13.35
N ASP A 502 -8.24 8.29 -13.34
CA ASP A 502 -7.83 7.24 -14.28
C ASP A 502 -8.18 7.58 -15.73
N VAL A 503 -9.32 8.25 -15.98
CA VAL A 503 -9.72 8.66 -17.34
C VAL A 503 -9.04 9.95 -17.79
N GLU A 504 -8.89 10.97 -16.91
CA GLU A 504 -8.13 12.19 -17.20
C GLU A 504 -6.67 11.87 -17.57
N LEU A 505 -6.04 10.95 -16.86
CA LEU A 505 -4.65 10.52 -17.08
C LEU A 505 -4.41 9.97 -18.50
N VAL A 506 -5.43 9.43 -19.16
CA VAL A 506 -5.32 8.83 -20.50
C VAL A 506 -6.16 9.56 -21.56
N LYS A 507 -6.68 10.75 -21.26
CA LYS A 507 -7.59 11.50 -22.15
C LYS A 507 -6.99 11.75 -23.55
N ASP A 508 -5.70 12.10 -23.61
CA ASP A 508 -4.97 12.49 -24.83
C ASP A 508 -4.57 11.29 -25.72
N ILE A 509 -4.79 10.07 -25.25
CA ILE A 509 -4.48 8.84 -26.00
C ILE A 509 -5.66 8.53 -26.93
N ALA A 510 -5.39 8.26 -28.22
CA ALA A 510 -6.44 7.92 -29.17
C ALA A 510 -6.89 6.45 -29.08
N ASP A 511 -5.93 5.51 -28.95
CA ASP A 511 -6.19 4.07 -28.96
C ASP A 511 -6.84 3.56 -27.64
N PRO A 512 -8.05 2.97 -27.67
CA PRO A 512 -8.67 2.33 -26.51
C PRO A 512 -7.83 1.21 -25.88
N MET A 513 -7.05 0.46 -26.66
CA MET A 513 -6.25 -0.64 -26.14
C MET A 513 -5.02 -0.15 -25.35
N ALA A 514 -4.39 0.93 -25.78
CA ALA A 514 -3.38 1.64 -25.00
C ALA A 514 -3.94 2.20 -23.68
N LYS A 515 -5.16 2.77 -23.67
CA LYS A 515 -5.85 3.19 -22.44
C LYS A 515 -6.07 1.99 -21.50
N ALA A 516 -6.65 0.92 -22.02
CA ALA A 516 -6.92 -0.30 -21.26
C ALA A 516 -5.65 -0.95 -20.69
N LYS A 517 -4.52 -0.86 -21.40
CA LYS A 517 -3.22 -1.28 -20.86
C LYS A 517 -2.84 -0.43 -19.65
N ILE A 518 -2.89 0.90 -19.73
CA ILE A 518 -2.54 1.79 -18.62
C ILE A 518 -3.47 1.56 -17.42
N TRP A 519 -4.79 1.42 -17.64
CA TRP A 519 -5.76 1.07 -16.58
C TRP A 519 -5.46 -0.28 -15.90
N HIS A 520 -4.96 -1.28 -16.64
CA HIS A 520 -4.53 -2.56 -16.09
C HIS A 520 -3.27 -2.45 -15.21
N GLU A 521 -2.28 -1.66 -15.63
CA GLU A 521 -1.05 -1.40 -14.84
C GLU A 521 -1.37 -0.59 -13.56
N ILE A 522 -2.29 0.37 -13.66
CA ILE A 522 -2.85 1.16 -12.54
C ILE A 522 -3.56 0.27 -11.53
N ALA A 523 -4.53 -0.54 -11.97
CA ALA A 523 -5.28 -1.43 -11.07
C ALA A 523 -4.37 -2.47 -10.41
N SER A 524 -3.29 -2.87 -11.07
CA SER A 524 -2.24 -3.74 -10.52
C SER A 524 -1.36 -3.02 -9.50
N ALA A 525 -1.09 -1.71 -9.66
CA ALA A 525 -0.41 -0.92 -8.63
C ALA A 525 -1.27 -0.79 -7.36
N SER A 526 -2.59 -0.58 -7.51
CA SER A 526 -3.53 -0.67 -6.37
C SER A 526 -3.59 -2.07 -5.74
N GLU A 527 -3.40 -3.14 -6.51
CA GLU A 527 -3.28 -4.50 -5.97
C GLU A 527 -1.99 -4.72 -5.15
N SER A 528 -0.93 -3.96 -5.44
CA SER A 528 0.29 -3.96 -4.62
C SER A 528 0.14 -3.18 -3.31
N GLY A 529 -0.90 -2.35 -3.18
CA GLY A 529 -1.04 -1.36 -2.10
C GLY A 529 -0.08 -0.16 -2.21
N TRP A 530 0.82 -0.14 -3.21
CA TRP A 530 1.76 0.95 -3.49
C TRP A 530 1.30 1.83 -4.66
N ASP A 531 0.03 2.25 -4.65
CA ASP A 531 -0.58 3.20 -5.59
C ASP A 531 -0.35 4.67 -5.14
N PHE A 532 0.59 5.41 -5.71
CA PHE A 532 1.61 5.05 -6.71
C PHE A 532 3.03 5.28 -6.19
N SER A 533 4.01 4.72 -6.90
CA SER A 533 5.44 4.83 -6.64
C SER A 533 6.24 4.73 -7.94
N SER A 534 7.38 5.43 -7.99
CA SER A 534 8.46 5.27 -8.97
C SER A 534 8.87 3.80 -9.15
N ARG A 535 8.69 2.97 -8.11
CA ARG A 535 8.87 1.51 -8.10
C ARG A 535 8.21 0.80 -9.29
N TRP A 536 7.05 1.30 -9.72
CA TRP A 536 6.23 0.71 -10.79
C TRP A 536 6.31 1.47 -12.12
N ILE A 537 7.04 2.59 -12.17
CA ILE A 537 6.98 3.53 -13.29
C ILE A 537 8.27 3.44 -14.10
N ARG A 538 8.17 3.26 -15.42
CA ARG A 538 9.33 3.38 -16.29
C ARG A 538 9.76 4.85 -16.36
N LYS A 539 10.90 5.15 -15.76
CA LYS A 539 11.54 6.47 -15.81
C LYS A 539 11.66 6.96 -17.25
N ASP A 540 11.22 8.19 -17.50
CA ASP A 540 11.43 8.91 -18.74
C ASP A 540 12.79 9.62 -18.69
N GLU A 541 13.78 9.13 -19.42
CA GLU A 541 15.12 9.74 -19.49
C GLU A 541 15.16 11.02 -20.36
N THR A 542 14.07 11.37 -21.04
CA THR A 542 13.97 12.59 -21.86
C THR A 542 13.40 13.78 -21.08
N ASP A 543 12.64 13.51 -20.01
CA ASP A 543 11.99 14.52 -19.18
C ASP A 543 12.71 14.65 -17.83
N LYS A 544 13.38 15.79 -17.62
CA LYS A 544 14.16 16.04 -16.40
C LYS A 544 13.34 16.63 -15.26
N GLU A 545 12.15 17.15 -15.55
CA GLU A 545 11.29 17.83 -14.58
C GLU A 545 10.25 16.87 -14.01
N ASN A 546 9.68 16.00 -14.86
CA ASN A 546 8.77 14.94 -14.46
C ASN A 546 9.14 13.58 -15.12
N PRO A 547 10.24 12.93 -14.69
CA PRO A 547 10.62 11.61 -15.20
C PRO A 547 9.69 10.47 -14.78
N TRP A 548 8.78 10.67 -13.81
CA TRP A 548 7.99 9.61 -13.16
C TRP A 548 6.50 9.65 -13.53
N LYS A 549 6.22 9.73 -14.83
CA LYS A 549 4.87 9.86 -15.39
C LYS A 549 4.03 8.59 -15.15
N LEU A 550 2.82 8.72 -14.57
CA LEU A 550 1.90 7.59 -14.38
C LEU A 550 1.46 6.91 -15.70
N LYS A 551 1.53 7.63 -16.85
CA LYS A 551 1.36 7.04 -18.20
C LYS A 551 2.39 5.93 -18.51
N ASN A 552 3.50 5.87 -17.79
CA ASN A 552 4.60 4.92 -17.95
C ASN A 552 4.57 3.77 -16.92
N LEU A 553 3.46 3.53 -16.21
CA LEU A 553 3.32 2.40 -15.29
C LEU A 553 3.56 1.06 -16.01
N MET A 554 4.27 0.16 -15.32
CA MET A 554 4.69 -1.16 -15.81
C MET A 554 4.65 -2.23 -14.70
N THR A 555 3.74 -2.08 -13.73
CA THR A 555 3.55 -2.98 -12.57
C THR A 555 3.56 -4.46 -12.95
N THR A 556 2.86 -4.85 -14.02
CA THR A 556 2.76 -6.25 -14.48
C THR A 556 4.03 -6.79 -15.13
N LYS A 557 5.08 -5.96 -15.25
CA LYS A 557 6.43 -6.31 -15.73
C LYS A 557 7.44 -6.44 -14.61
N ILE A 558 7.00 -6.31 -13.35
CA ILE A 558 7.87 -6.41 -12.18
C ILE A 558 7.42 -7.62 -11.36
N VAL A 559 8.38 -8.51 -11.06
CA VAL A 559 8.24 -9.56 -10.06
C VAL A 559 8.66 -8.93 -8.73
N PRO A 560 7.73 -8.66 -7.80
CA PRO A 560 8.02 -7.80 -6.68
C PRO A 560 8.45 -8.58 -5.43
N VAL A 561 9.51 -8.11 -4.79
CA VAL A 561 10.22 -8.82 -3.72
C VAL A 561 9.35 -9.03 -2.48
N ASP A 562 8.48 -8.08 -2.16
CA ASP A 562 7.56 -8.11 -1.02
C ASP A 562 6.45 -9.17 -1.18
N LEU A 563 5.81 -9.24 -2.34
CA LEU A 563 4.81 -10.28 -2.63
C LEU A 563 5.41 -11.69 -2.50
N ASN A 564 6.57 -11.88 -3.11
CA ASN A 564 7.24 -13.18 -3.10
C ASN A 564 7.73 -13.53 -1.69
N ALA A 565 8.22 -12.56 -0.92
CA ALA A 565 8.57 -12.72 0.49
C ALA A 565 7.35 -13.05 1.37
N LEU A 566 6.17 -12.49 1.09
CA LEU A 566 4.92 -12.80 1.79
C LEU A 566 4.41 -14.21 1.49
N ILE A 567 4.45 -14.66 0.24
CA ILE A 567 4.08 -16.05 -0.12
C ILE A 567 5.07 -17.05 0.49
N CYS A 568 6.37 -16.79 0.39
CA CYS A 568 7.43 -17.58 1.03
C CYS A 568 7.23 -17.68 2.55
N GLY A 569 7.05 -16.54 3.22
CA GLY A 569 6.77 -16.48 4.65
C GLY A 569 5.45 -17.15 5.04
N SER A 570 4.47 -17.20 4.13
CA SER A 570 3.22 -17.93 4.33
C SER A 570 3.41 -19.44 4.26
N PHE A 571 4.25 -19.97 3.36
CA PHE A 571 4.56 -21.41 3.34
C PHE A 571 5.22 -21.88 4.65
N GLU A 572 6.15 -21.09 5.21
CA GLU A 572 6.72 -21.37 6.54
C GLU A 572 5.62 -21.44 7.62
N LYS A 573 4.71 -20.47 7.61
CA LYS A 573 3.68 -20.33 8.65
C LYS A 573 2.58 -21.38 8.51
N MET A 574 2.18 -21.74 7.29
CA MET A 574 1.30 -22.89 7.04
C MET A 574 1.91 -24.19 7.56
N ALA A 575 3.21 -24.43 7.29
CA ALA A 575 3.91 -25.61 7.80
C ALA A 575 3.89 -25.68 9.34
N HIS A 576 4.09 -24.54 10.01
CA HIS A 576 3.96 -24.44 11.47
C HIS A 576 2.52 -24.67 11.94
N LEU A 577 1.54 -23.98 11.37
CA LEU A 577 0.14 -24.02 11.82
C LEU A 577 -0.50 -25.40 11.66
N TYR A 578 -0.18 -26.13 10.59
CA TYR A 578 -0.61 -27.54 10.45
C TYR A 578 -0.04 -28.45 11.54
N LEU A 579 1.22 -28.22 11.97
CA LEU A 579 1.81 -28.96 13.08
C LEU A 579 1.07 -28.71 14.41
N GLN A 580 0.59 -27.48 14.64
CA GLN A 580 -0.16 -27.11 15.86
C GLN A 580 -1.53 -27.79 15.97
N ILE A 581 -2.13 -28.18 14.83
CA ILE A 581 -3.39 -28.97 14.80
C ILE A 581 -3.15 -30.47 14.60
N GLY A 582 -1.90 -30.93 14.67
CA GLY A 582 -1.49 -32.33 14.58
C GLY A 582 -1.36 -32.90 13.17
N ASP A 583 -1.60 -32.12 12.12
CA ASP A 583 -1.46 -32.54 10.73
C ASP A 583 0.01 -32.47 10.29
N LYS A 584 0.75 -33.52 10.66
CA LYS A 584 2.17 -33.67 10.32
C LYS A 584 2.39 -33.77 8.80
N ASP A 585 1.39 -34.17 8.02
CA ASP A 585 1.55 -34.48 6.60
C ASP A 585 1.42 -33.20 5.76
N LYS A 586 0.38 -32.39 6.00
CA LYS A 586 0.31 -31.02 5.50
C LYS A 586 1.46 -30.15 5.99
N SER A 587 1.90 -30.33 7.24
CA SER A 587 3.09 -29.63 7.77
C SER A 587 4.34 -29.91 6.92
N ARG A 588 4.60 -31.18 6.55
CA ARG A 588 5.71 -31.55 5.65
C ARG A 588 5.48 -31.05 4.21
N GLU A 589 4.25 -31.07 3.70
CA GLU A 589 3.91 -30.54 2.37
C GLU A 589 4.29 -29.06 2.25
N TYR A 590 3.85 -28.21 3.20
CA TYR A 590 4.17 -26.79 3.18
C TYR A 590 5.63 -26.47 3.52
N HIS A 591 6.29 -27.30 4.35
CA HIS A 591 7.73 -27.12 4.59
C HIS A 591 8.55 -27.40 3.32
N ALA A 592 8.19 -28.41 2.53
CA ALA A 592 8.83 -28.68 1.25
C ALA A 592 8.59 -27.53 0.24
N LYS A 593 7.36 -26.99 0.17
CA LYS A 593 7.06 -25.78 -0.63
C LYS A 593 7.93 -24.58 -0.22
N TYR A 594 8.08 -24.34 1.09
CA TYR A 594 8.94 -23.30 1.63
C TYR A 594 10.41 -23.51 1.23
N GLN A 595 10.97 -24.71 1.43
CA GLN A 595 12.37 -25.00 1.12
C GLN A 595 12.71 -24.81 -0.37
N VAL A 596 11.85 -25.30 -1.28
CA VAL A 596 12.04 -25.11 -2.72
C VAL A 596 11.90 -23.63 -3.09
N PHE A 597 10.84 -22.96 -2.64
CA PHE A 597 10.61 -21.58 -3.01
C PHE A 597 11.61 -20.60 -2.39
N LEU A 598 12.19 -20.90 -1.23
CA LEU A 598 13.27 -20.11 -0.61
C LEU A 598 14.52 -20.10 -1.50
N ALA A 599 14.96 -21.27 -1.98
CA ALA A 599 16.11 -21.36 -2.88
C ALA A 599 15.85 -20.69 -4.24
N ASP A 600 14.59 -20.65 -4.69
CA ASP A 600 14.18 -19.91 -5.87
C ASP A 600 14.18 -18.40 -5.63
N PHE A 601 13.62 -17.96 -4.50
CA PHE A 601 13.58 -16.57 -4.03
C PHE A 601 14.99 -15.96 -3.91
N GLU A 602 15.88 -16.60 -3.17
CA GLU A 602 17.26 -16.13 -2.97
C GLU A 602 18.02 -16.05 -4.30
N SER A 603 17.78 -17.00 -5.21
CA SER A 603 18.45 -17.02 -6.52
C SER A 603 18.02 -15.92 -7.50
N LEU A 604 16.90 -15.23 -7.22
CA LEU A 604 16.40 -14.12 -8.05
C LEU A 604 16.60 -12.77 -7.36
N PHE A 605 16.09 -12.60 -6.14
CA PHE A 605 15.95 -11.27 -5.54
C PHE A 605 17.19 -10.81 -4.75
N TYR A 606 18.01 -11.74 -4.21
CA TYR A 606 19.11 -11.38 -3.31
C TYR A 606 20.40 -11.05 -4.05
N LYS A 607 20.82 -9.77 -4.04
CA LYS A 607 22.13 -9.37 -4.57
C LYS A 607 23.16 -9.46 -3.45
N MET A 608 23.84 -10.61 -3.34
CA MET A 608 24.86 -10.89 -2.31
C MET A 608 25.91 -9.77 -2.18
N GLU A 609 26.38 -9.19 -3.29
CA GLU A 609 27.32 -8.05 -3.30
C GLU A 609 26.82 -6.81 -2.55
N HIS A 610 25.50 -6.59 -2.57
CA HIS A 610 24.84 -5.48 -1.87
C HIS A 610 24.25 -5.91 -0.52
N GLY A 611 24.23 -7.20 -0.19
CA GLY A 611 23.68 -7.70 1.07
C GLY A 611 22.15 -7.57 1.24
N ILE A 612 21.42 -7.16 0.21
CA ILE A 612 19.98 -6.79 0.25
C ILE A 612 19.22 -7.42 -0.94
N TRP A 613 17.89 -7.43 -0.86
CA TRP A 613 17.01 -7.89 -1.93
C TRP A 613 16.39 -6.73 -2.72
N TYR A 614 16.08 -6.98 -3.99
CA TYR A 614 15.51 -6.00 -4.93
C TYR A 614 14.37 -6.60 -5.76
N ASP A 615 13.50 -5.76 -6.32
CA ASP A 615 12.48 -6.19 -7.29
C ASP A 615 13.13 -6.60 -8.63
N PHE A 616 12.56 -7.58 -9.35
CA PHE A 616 13.08 -8.03 -10.65
C PHE A 616 12.20 -7.55 -11.81
N ASN A 617 12.83 -6.98 -12.84
CA ASN A 617 12.15 -6.40 -14.00
C ASN A 617 12.22 -7.37 -15.21
N LEU A 618 11.06 -7.86 -15.63
CA LEU A 618 10.87 -8.86 -16.69
C LEU A 618 11.22 -8.36 -18.10
N GLU A 619 11.19 -7.04 -18.34
CA GLU A 619 11.52 -6.47 -19.66
C GLU A 619 13.03 -6.25 -19.84
N SER A 620 13.74 -5.91 -18.75
CA SER A 620 15.19 -5.66 -18.78
C SER A 620 16.04 -6.87 -18.36
N GLY A 621 15.43 -7.88 -17.74
CA GLY A 621 16.12 -9.06 -17.20
C GLY A 621 17.04 -8.73 -16.01
N LYS A 622 16.75 -7.67 -15.25
CA LYS A 622 17.63 -7.12 -14.19
C LYS A 622 16.86 -6.81 -12.91
N LEU A 623 17.61 -6.76 -11.81
CA LEU A 623 17.13 -6.20 -10.54
C LEU A 623 17.03 -4.68 -10.62
N ASN A 624 16.02 -4.11 -9.97
CA ASN A 624 15.90 -2.67 -9.73
C ASN A 624 16.69 -2.31 -8.46
N GLU A 625 17.95 -1.91 -8.60
CA GLU A 625 18.88 -1.72 -7.48
C GLU A 625 18.65 -0.42 -6.66
N ALA A 626 17.60 0.35 -6.98
CA ALA A 626 17.13 1.47 -6.17
C ALA A 626 16.50 0.98 -4.85
N TYR A 627 16.60 1.79 -3.79
CA TYR A 627 15.98 1.43 -2.51
C TYR A 627 14.48 1.76 -2.47
N TYR A 628 13.71 0.73 -2.13
CA TYR A 628 12.32 0.83 -1.68
C TYR A 628 12.15 0.08 -0.37
N GLY A 629 11.19 0.46 0.47
CA GLY A 629 10.87 -0.23 1.73
C GLY A 629 10.54 -1.72 1.57
N SER A 630 10.09 -2.15 0.38
CA SER A 630 9.90 -3.56 0.00
C SER A 630 11.16 -4.42 0.23
N SER A 631 12.35 -3.83 0.06
CA SER A 631 13.66 -4.48 0.27
C SER A 631 13.86 -5.05 1.69
N THR A 632 13.07 -4.59 2.67
CA THR A 632 13.14 -5.02 4.08
C THR A 632 12.15 -6.14 4.42
N VAL A 633 11.17 -6.39 3.54
CA VAL A 633 10.11 -7.39 3.73
C VAL A 633 10.63 -8.83 3.84
N PRO A 634 11.70 -9.28 3.12
CA PRO A 634 12.24 -10.63 3.30
C PRO A 634 12.74 -10.90 4.73
N LEU A 635 13.36 -9.90 5.36
CA LEU A 635 13.82 -9.96 6.75
C LEU A 635 12.63 -10.07 7.73
N PHE A 636 11.56 -9.29 7.49
CA PHE A 636 10.31 -9.34 8.25
C PHE A 636 9.60 -10.70 8.13
N THR A 637 9.41 -11.20 6.91
CA THR A 637 8.65 -12.44 6.68
C THR A 637 9.43 -13.70 7.04
N ARG A 638 10.76 -13.58 7.15
CA ARG A 638 11.76 -14.66 7.26
C ARG A 638 11.87 -15.53 6.00
N CYS A 639 11.85 -14.88 4.83
CA CYS A 639 12.24 -15.47 3.55
C CYS A 639 13.73 -15.22 3.26
N TYR A 640 14.59 -15.90 4.02
CA TYR A 640 16.04 -15.97 3.85
C TYR A 640 16.55 -17.18 4.64
N ASP A 641 17.77 -17.67 4.40
CA ASP A 641 18.40 -18.66 5.28
C ASP A 641 18.55 -18.10 6.72
N THR A 642 17.65 -18.50 7.61
CA THR A 642 17.65 -18.05 9.01
C THR A 642 18.72 -18.72 9.89
N PHE A 643 19.64 -19.50 9.29
CA PHE A 643 20.93 -19.88 9.88
C PHE A 643 22.08 -18.92 9.49
N ASP A 644 21.94 -18.11 8.44
CA ASP A 644 22.86 -16.99 8.16
C ASP A 644 22.48 -15.77 9.00
N PHE A 645 22.98 -15.77 10.23
CA PHE A 645 22.87 -14.66 11.18
C PHE A 645 23.43 -13.33 10.66
N GLY A 646 24.33 -13.36 9.65
CA GLY A 646 24.90 -12.16 9.05
C GLY A 646 23.94 -11.44 8.10
N THR A 647 22.87 -12.09 7.63
CA THR A 647 21.93 -11.55 6.62
C THR A 647 21.34 -10.19 7.03
N ALA A 648 20.85 -10.09 8.27
CA ALA A 648 20.27 -8.84 8.77
C ALA A 648 21.31 -7.72 8.88
N GLN A 649 22.54 -8.05 9.28
CA GLN A 649 23.64 -7.09 9.36
C GLN A 649 24.05 -6.59 7.98
N ARG A 650 24.19 -7.47 6.97
CA ARG A 650 24.53 -7.08 5.59
C ARG A 650 23.47 -6.18 4.96
N MET A 651 22.18 -6.48 5.19
CA MET A 651 21.07 -5.63 4.77
C MET A 651 21.18 -4.23 5.42
N PHE A 652 21.51 -4.16 6.71
CA PHE A 652 21.66 -2.90 7.43
C PHE A 652 22.92 -2.12 7.02
N ASP A 653 24.05 -2.79 6.80
CA ASP A 653 25.29 -2.19 6.29
C ASP A 653 25.04 -1.51 4.93
N ARG A 654 24.17 -2.09 4.09
CA ARG A 654 23.74 -1.47 2.82
C ARG A 654 22.88 -0.24 3.05
N MET A 655 22.00 -0.23 4.05
CA MET A 655 21.25 0.96 4.42
C MET A 655 22.18 2.06 4.98
N GLU A 656 23.20 1.71 5.78
CA GLU A 656 24.26 2.63 6.25
C GLU A 656 25.19 3.12 5.12
N GLN A 657 25.31 2.41 4.00
CA GLN A 657 25.97 2.92 2.78
C GLN A 657 25.10 3.98 2.11
N LEU A 658 23.85 3.64 1.80
CA LEU A 658 22.91 4.55 1.11
C LEU A 658 22.62 5.83 1.93
N ASP A 659 22.72 5.76 3.26
CA ASP A 659 22.59 6.90 4.15
C ASP A 659 23.67 7.97 3.98
N LYS A 660 24.92 7.56 3.69
CA LYS A 660 26.05 8.50 3.52
C LYS A 660 25.86 9.38 2.29
N ASP A 661 25.26 8.80 1.26
CA ASP A 661 25.03 9.46 -0.02
C ASP A 661 23.68 10.22 -0.04
N ASN A 662 22.62 9.66 0.58
CA ASN A 662 21.23 10.11 0.41
C ASN A 662 20.39 10.24 1.72
N LYS A 663 21.00 10.15 2.92
CA LYS A 663 20.36 10.31 4.25
C LYS A 663 19.23 9.33 4.64
N LEU A 664 19.10 8.21 3.91
CA LEU A 664 18.06 7.18 4.04
C LEU A 664 17.56 6.87 5.47
N ILE A 665 18.45 6.58 6.42
CA ILE A 665 18.09 6.21 7.80
C ILE A 665 18.29 7.35 8.82
N SER A 666 19.11 8.35 8.46
CA SER A 666 19.40 9.53 9.27
C SER A 666 18.22 10.50 9.36
N HIS A 667 17.27 10.50 8.39
CA HIS A 667 16.04 11.31 8.45
C HIS A 667 15.35 11.27 9.83
N PRO A 668 15.08 12.42 10.48
CA PRO A 668 14.75 12.47 11.91
C PRO A 668 13.48 11.72 12.34
N PHE A 669 12.52 11.53 11.43
CA PHE A 669 11.19 10.98 11.77
C PHE A 669 11.00 9.49 11.40
N GLY A 670 11.92 8.88 10.65
CA GLY A 670 11.84 7.50 10.17
C GLY A 670 12.52 7.31 8.81
N VAL A 671 12.40 6.12 8.22
CA VAL A 671 12.98 5.78 6.91
C VAL A 671 11.92 6.01 5.81
N PRO A 672 12.17 6.81 4.76
CA PRO A 672 11.19 7.06 3.70
C PRO A 672 10.87 5.80 2.87
N ALA A 673 9.76 5.82 2.14
CA ALA A 673 9.30 4.70 1.32
C ALA A 673 10.26 4.35 0.17
N SER A 674 10.93 5.36 -0.38
CA SER A 674 12.04 5.28 -1.32
C SER A 674 13.02 6.45 -1.09
N MET A 675 14.08 6.55 -1.89
CA MET A 675 14.96 7.74 -1.94
C MET A 675 14.68 8.64 -3.16
N ILE A 676 13.57 8.40 -3.87
CA ILE A 676 13.22 9.07 -5.12
C ILE A 676 12.04 9.99 -4.86
N ASP A 677 12.19 11.29 -5.16
CA ASP A 677 11.02 12.18 -5.26
C ASP A 677 10.40 12.01 -6.65
N SER A 678 9.08 11.84 -6.67
CA SER A 678 8.27 11.55 -7.85
C SER A 678 6.91 12.26 -7.82
N SER A 679 6.67 13.08 -6.79
CA SER A 679 5.34 13.51 -6.32
C SER A 679 4.31 12.40 -5.99
N GLN A 680 4.67 11.11 -6.12
CA GLN A 680 3.77 10.00 -5.76
C GLN A 680 3.82 9.68 -4.25
N GLN A 681 2.79 9.01 -3.73
CA GLN A 681 2.68 8.86 -2.27
C GLN A 681 3.61 7.79 -1.67
N TRP A 682 3.95 6.73 -2.40
CA TRP A 682 4.84 5.65 -1.95
C TRP A 682 6.29 5.91 -2.37
N ASP A 683 6.76 7.13 -2.12
CA ASP A 683 8.08 7.65 -2.51
C ASP A 683 8.57 8.71 -1.51
N PHE A 684 9.78 9.25 -1.71
CA PHE A 684 10.26 10.41 -0.97
C PHE A 684 9.34 11.63 -1.20
N PRO A 685 9.08 12.49 -0.19
CA PRO A 685 9.59 12.49 1.18
C PRO A 685 8.75 11.67 2.18
N ASN A 686 7.81 10.84 1.75
CA ASN A 686 6.87 10.17 2.65
C ASN A 686 7.50 8.96 3.37
N ILE A 687 7.20 8.86 4.67
CA ILE A 687 7.35 7.66 5.48
C ILE A 687 5.98 6.99 5.58
N MET A 688 5.92 5.73 5.13
CA MET A 688 4.74 4.89 5.26
C MET A 688 4.88 4.00 6.51
N PRO A 689 3.93 4.06 7.48
CA PRO A 689 4.02 3.28 8.71
C PRO A 689 4.23 1.77 8.51
N PRO A 690 3.55 1.09 7.56
CA PRO A 690 3.82 -0.32 7.21
C PRO A 690 5.30 -0.66 7.01
N SER A 691 6.03 0.19 6.28
CA SER A 691 7.45 -0.01 6.00
C SER A 691 8.31 0.14 7.26
N GLN A 692 7.92 1.00 8.20
CA GLN A 692 8.62 1.12 9.49
C GLN A 692 8.41 -0.13 10.34
N HIS A 693 7.18 -0.64 10.38
CA HIS A 693 6.85 -1.86 11.12
C HIS A 693 7.63 -3.06 10.61
N MET A 694 7.65 -3.30 9.29
CA MET A 694 8.36 -4.43 8.71
C MET A 694 9.88 -4.33 8.91
N LEU A 695 10.49 -3.16 8.72
CA LEU A 695 11.92 -2.95 9.00
C LEU A 695 12.25 -3.24 10.48
N ILE A 696 11.51 -2.64 11.42
CA ILE A 696 11.76 -2.77 12.86
C ILE A 696 11.51 -4.20 13.35
N GLU A 697 10.39 -4.81 12.96
CA GLU A 697 10.02 -6.18 13.35
C GLU A 697 10.98 -7.22 12.75
N GLY A 698 11.44 -7.00 11.51
CA GLY A 698 12.48 -7.82 10.87
C GLY A 698 13.83 -7.74 11.60
N LEU A 699 14.33 -6.52 11.86
CA LEU A 699 15.55 -6.31 12.64
C LEU A 699 15.45 -6.92 14.05
N ARG A 700 14.30 -6.75 14.73
CA ARG A 700 14.02 -7.32 16.06
C ARG A 700 13.98 -8.85 16.08
N ARG A 701 13.61 -9.50 14.97
CA ARG A 701 13.47 -10.96 14.85
C ARG A 701 14.64 -11.65 14.15
N SER A 702 15.67 -10.90 13.78
CA SER A 702 16.92 -11.39 13.17
C SER A 702 17.73 -12.35 14.04
N LYS A 703 17.57 -12.27 15.38
CA LYS A 703 18.44 -12.89 16.41
C LYS A 703 19.87 -12.33 16.47
N ASP A 704 20.19 -11.29 15.70
CA ASP A 704 21.43 -10.53 15.86
C ASP A 704 21.23 -9.43 16.92
N LYS A 705 22.12 -9.38 17.92
CA LYS A 705 22.00 -8.45 19.06
C LYS A 705 22.14 -6.98 18.64
N LYS A 706 23.01 -6.65 17.68
CA LYS A 706 23.19 -5.28 17.16
C LYS A 706 21.96 -4.85 16.36
N MET A 707 21.36 -5.76 15.59
CA MET A 707 20.12 -5.51 14.84
C MET A 707 18.90 -5.39 15.74
N GLU A 708 18.78 -6.17 16.82
CA GLU A 708 17.77 -5.96 17.86
C GLU A 708 17.86 -4.57 18.52
N ASP A 709 19.08 -4.08 18.77
CA ASP A 709 19.26 -2.76 19.39
C ASP A 709 19.01 -1.63 18.37
N LYS A 710 19.35 -1.82 17.08
CA LYS A 710 18.88 -0.94 15.99
C LYS A 710 17.36 -0.93 15.86
N ALA A 711 16.69 -2.08 15.96
CA ALA A 711 15.23 -2.12 15.96
C ALA A 711 14.62 -1.26 17.08
N PHE A 712 15.24 -1.27 18.27
CA PHE A 712 14.84 -0.37 19.36
C PHE A 712 15.13 1.10 19.05
N GLU A 713 16.29 1.46 18.48
CA GLU A 713 16.58 2.84 18.05
C GLU A 713 15.50 3.39 17.10
N PHE A 714 15.13 2.62 16.06
CA PHE A 714 14.07 3.04 15.11
C PHE A 714 12.68 3.08 15.75
N ALA A 715 12.35 2.15 16.65
CA ALA A 715 11.08 2.19 17.39
C ALA A 715 10.99 3.41 18.31
N GLN A 716 12.05 3.71 19.06
CA GLN A 716 12.18 4.88 19.95
C GLN A 716 12.02 6.19 19.15
N LYS A 717 12.65 6.27 17.98
CA LYS A 717 12.55 7.36 17.00
C LYS A 717 11.11 7.53 16.47
N TRP A 718 10.50 6.46 15.95
CA TRP A 718 9.15 6.47 15.37
C TRP A 718 8.04 6.80 16.39
N VAL A 719 8.11 6.22 17.59
CA VAL A 719 7.16 6.47 18.69
C VAL A 719 7.25 7.93 19.15
N SER A 720 8.46 8.45 19.33
CA SER A 720 8.67 9.84 19.75
C SER A 720 8.23 10.85 18.69
N ALA A 721 8.51 10.58 17.41
CA ALA A 721 8.07 11.38 16.27
C ALA A 721 6.53 11.53 16.24
N ASN A 722 5.83 10.39 16.26
CA ASN A 722 4.37 10.36 16.23
C ASN A 722 3.75 10.99 17.49
N PHE A 723 4.36 10.82 18.68
CA PHE A 723 3.90 11.50 19.89
C PHE A 723 4.02 13.03 19.77
N LYS A 724 5.14 13.57 19.28
CA LYS A 724 5.31 15.03 19.14
C LYS A 724 4.34 15.60 18.10
N LEU A 725 4.14 14.93 16.97
CA LEU A 725 3.12 15.28 15.96
C LEU A 725 1.71 15.30 16.57
N TYR A 726 1.33 14.25 17.31
CA TYR A 726 0.03 14.15 17.98
C TYR A 726 -0.19 15.21 19.07
N GLN A 727 0.85 15.65 19.80
CA GLN A 727 0.71 16.72 20.80
C GLN A 727 0.68 18.14 20.20
N SER A 728 0.96 18.32 18.91
CA SER A 728 0.97 19.63 18.26
C SER A 728 -0.45 20.17 18.01
N LYS A 729 -1.06 20.72 19.07
CA LYS A 729 -2.46 21.16 19.10
C LYS A 729 -2.77 22.31 18.16
N GLN A 730 -1.89 23.31 18.07
CA GLN A 730 -2.18 24.54 17.32
C GLN A 730 -2.13 24.31 15.80
N ASN A 731 -1.35 23.33 15.33
CA ASN A 731 -1.04 23.20 13.91
C ASN A 731 -1.39 21.82 13.29
N CYS A 732 -1.48 20.74 14.09
CA CYS A 732 -1.63 19.36 13.57
C CYS A 732 -2.87 18.63 14.15
N GLY A 733 -3.80 19.36 14.81
CA GLY A 733 -5.16 18.89 15.13
C GLY A 733 -5.31 17.73 16.13
N ARG A 734 -4.22 17.23 16.73
CA ARG A 734 -4.19 16.01 17.58
C ARG A 734 -4.71 14.76 16.84
N LYS A 735 -4.21 14.56 15.62
CA LYS A 735 -4.59 13.46 14.71
C LYS A 735 -3.48 12.43 14.51
N MET A 736 -3.87 11.19 14.18
CA MET A 736 -2.92 10.13 13.77
C MET A 736 -2.93 9.94 12.26
N TRP A 737 -1.82 10.25 11.59
CA TRP A 737 -1.81 10.41 10.14
C TRP A 737 -1.52 9.10 9.39
N GLU A 738 -2.11 8.95 8.20
CA GLU A 738 -1.85 7.87 7.23
C GLU A 738 -0.35 7.75 6.88
N LYS A 739 0.29 8.89 6.63
CA LYS A 739 1.68 9.04 6.17
C LYS A 739 2.27 10.34 6.71
N ILE A 740 3.58 10.37 6.98
CA ILE A 740 4.29 11.56 7.50
C ILE A 740 5.56 11.85 6.70
N THR A 741 6.09 13.07 6.72
CA THR A 741 7.32 13.42 5.98
C THR A 741 8.60 13.07 6.75
N ALA A 742 9.60 12.56 6.03
CA ALA A 742 10.92 12.21 6.56
C ALA A 742 11.73 13.43 7.03
N ASN A 743 11.47 14.60 6.45
CA ASN A 743 12.20 15.84 6.73
C ASN A 743 11.59 16.66 7.87
N GLY A 744 10.26 16.81 7.92
CA GLY A 744 9.58 17.73 8.84
C GLY A 744 8.69 17.08 9.89
N GLY A 745 8.42 15.77 9.79
CA GLY A 745 7.49 15.07 10.69
C GLY A 745 6.04 15.53 10.52
N THR A 746 5.76 16.24 9.42
CA THR A 746 4.46 16.78 9.04
C THR A 746 3.61 15.72 8.33
N PRO A 747 2.29 15.95 8.14
CA PRO A 747 1.47 15.10 7.28
C PRO A 747 2.07 14.95 5.88
N GLY A 748 2.09 13.71 5.37
CA GLY A 748 2.63 13.40 4.04
C GLY A 748 1.79 14.02 2.91
N LYS A 749 2.37 14.08 1.71
CA LYS A 749 1.73 14.63 0.49
C LYS A 749 1.73 13.58 -0.63
N GLY A 750 1.42 14.00 -1.86
CA GLY A 750 1.51 13.17 -3.06
C GLY A 750 0.44 12.10 -3.21
N GLY A 751 0.41 11.49 -4.40
CA GLY A 751 -0.66 10.59 -4.83
C GLY A 751 -1.93 11.33 -5.27
N GLU A 752 -3.04 10.60 -5.36
CA GLU A 752 -4.27 11.05 -6.02
C GLU A 752 -5.37 11.60 -5.09
N TYR A 753 -5.10 11.64 -3.78
CA TYR A 753 -6.01 12.10 -2.73
C TYR A 753 -5.23 12.74 -1.55
N ASN A 754 -5.89 13.65 -0.81
CA ASN A 754 -5.31 14.31 0.35
C ASN A 754 -5.00 13.32 1.49
N VAL A 755 -3.92 13.53 2.25
CA VAL A 755 -3.54 12.65 3.37
C VAL A 755 -4.65 12.44 4.41
N GLN A 756 -4.87 11.19 4.80
CA GLN A 756 -5.95 10.79 5.71
C GLN A 756 -5.56 10.84 7.19
N ILE A 757 -6.57 10.96 8.06
CA ILE A 757 -6.45 11.14 9.51
C ILE A 757 -7.08 9.99 10.31
N ASP A 758 -6.62 9.87 11.55
CA ASP A 758 -6.93 8.85 12.55
C ASP A 758 -6.82 7.42 11.98
N PHE A 759 -5.66 7.15 11.37
CA PHE A 759 -5.45 6.02 10.47
C PHE A 759 -5.04 4.71 11.17
N GLY A 760 -5.66 3.61 10.75
CA GLY A 760 -5.67 2.32 11.45
C GLY A 760 -4.30 1.64 11.53
N TRP A 761 -3.51 1.63 10.46
CA TRP A 761 -2.14 1.08 10.52
C TRP A 761 -1.26 1.89 11.48
N THR A 762 -1.46 3.20 11.61
CA THR A 762 -0.59 4.08 12.40
C THR A 762 -0.86 3.87 13.88
N ILE A 763 -2.14 3.89 14.26
CA ILE A 763 -2.63 3.56 15.61
C ILE A 763 -2.18 2.14 15.98
N GLY A 764 -2.34 1.18 15.06
CA GLY A 764 -2.00 -0.22 15.30
C GLY A 764 -0.51 -0.48 15.53
N ILE A 765 0.36 0.07 14.68
CA ILE A 765 1.82 -0.04 14.79
C ILE A 765 2.33 0.63 16.07
N LEU A 766 1.78 1.80 16.43
CA LEU A 766 2.19 2.49 17.65
C LEU A 766 1.78 1.70 18.90
N LEU A 767 0.60 1.08 18.94
CA LEU A 767 0.21 0.21 20.05
C LEU A 767 1.06 -1.06 20.12
N ASP A 768 1.37 -1.70 18.99
CA ASP A 768 2.28 -2.85 18.89
C ASP A 768 3.68 -2.52 19.44
N PHE A 769 4.25 -1.37 19.04
CA PHE A 769 5.55 -0.91 19.53
C PHE A 769 5.53 -0.45 21.00
N LEU A 770 4.49 0.27 21.42
CA LEU A 770 4.34 0.72 22.81
C LEU A 770 4.32 -0.46 23.76
N VAL A 771 3.65 -1.56 23.43
CA VAL A 771 3.70 -2.80 24.22
C VAL A 771 5.04 -3.53 24.04
N THR A 772 5.48 -3.78 22.80
CA THR A 772 6.69 -4.58 22.49
C THR A 772 7.98 -4.00 23.09
N PHE A 773 8.13 -2.67 23.09
CA PHE A 773 9.32 -1.97 23.58
C PHE A 773 9.06 -1.16 24.86
N GLY A 774 7.85 -1.17 25.43
CA GLY A 774 7.42 -0.32 26.54
C GLY A 774 8.26 -0.41 27.83
N THR A 775 8.99 -1.51 28.01
CA THR A 775 9.94 -1.72 29.10
C THR A 775 11.23 -0.89 28.98
N LYS A 776 11.55 -0.44 27.75
CA LYS A 776 12.72 0.39 27.42
C LYS A 776 12.36 1.80 26.94
N LEU A 777 11.24 1.95 26.23
CA LEU A 777 10.78 3.21 25.64
C LEU A 777 10.67 4.33 26.68
N LYS A 778 11.10 5.52 26.28
CA LYS A 778 10.95 6.78 27.02
C LYS A 778 10.46 7.86 26.06
N LEU A 779 9.92 8.97 26.55
CA LEU A 779 9.70 10.13 25.69
C LEU A 779 10.99 10.94 25.53
N ASP A 780 11.67 10.77 24.39
CA ASP A 780 12.92 11.44 24.07
C ASP A 780 12.72 12.72 23.22
N ASP A 781 13.73 13.60 23.23
CA ASP A 781 13.72 14.84 22.44
C ASP A 781 14.14 14.63 20.98
N VAL A 782 13.21 14.11 20.18
CA VAL A 782 13.26 14.21 18.71
C VAL A 782 13.00 15.65 18.22
N ALA A 783 13.31 15.92 16.96
CA ALA A 783 13.17 17.22 16.31
C ALA A 783 11.74 17.82 16.44
N GLY A 784 11.66 19.15 16.34
CA GLY A 784 10.39 19.87 16.34
C GLY A 784 9.57 19.57 15.08
N VAL A 785 8.24 19.55 15.24
CA VAL A 785 7.28 19.35 14.14
C VAL A 785 6.57 20.68 13.87
N ASN A 786 6.75 21.24 12.67
CA ASN A 786 6.05 22.44 12.22
C ASN A 786 5.04 22.08 11.12
N CYS A 787 3.77 21.89 11.49
CA CYS A 787 2.69 21.82 10.49
C CYS A 787 2.30 23.24 10.08
N GLU A 788 2.13 23.49 8.79
CA GLU A 788 1.69 24.79 8.25
C GLU A 788 0.38 24.62 7.46
N GLN A 789 -0.56 23.86 8.03
CA GLN A 789 -1.73 23.40 7.31
C GLN A 789 -2.94 24.31 7.53
N LYS A 790 -3.48 24.82 6.41
CA LYS A 790 -4.83 25.40 6.34
C LYS A 790 -5.87 24.34 6.77
N GLN A 791 -7.07 24.77 7.13
CA GLN A 791 -8.05 23.95 7.86
C GLN A 791 -8.26 22.55 7.25
N ILE A 792 -8.31 21.53 8.12
CA ILE A 792 -8.77 20.19 7.75
C ILE A 792 -10.30 20.29 7.54
N GLU A 793 -10.74 20.33 6.29
CA GLU A 793 -12.16 20.35 5.93
C GLU A 793 -12.82 19.03 6.37
N SER A 794 -13.62 19.10 7.43
CA SER A 794 -14.48 17.99 7.86
C SER A 794 -15.70 17.89 6.95
N GLU A 795 -16.03 16.69 6.48
CA GLU A 795 -17.29 16.40 5.77
C GLU A 795 -18.47 16.90 6.62
N PRO A 796 -19.34 17.79 6.10
CA PRO A 796 -20.40 18.41 6.89
C PRO A 796 -21.44 17.36 7.29
N SER A 797 -21.81 17.33 8.58
CA SER A 797 -22.70 16.32 9.17
C SER A 797 -24.11 16.27 8.56
N VAL A 798 -24.49 17.32 7.84
CA VAL A 798 -25.55 17.29 6.82
C VAL A 798 -24.87 17.68 5.52
N PHE A 799 -24.84 16.78 4.55
CA PHE A 799 -24.48 17.14 3.18
C PHE A 799 -25.47 18.22 2.72
N PRO A 800 -25.05 19.48 2.46
CA PRO A 800 -26.03 20.53 2.27
C PRO A 800 -26.82 20.27 0.99
N ASN A 801 -28.12 19.99 1.16
CA ASN A 801 -29.07 19.70 0.08
C ASN A 801 -29.25 20.89 -0.90
N GLU A 802 -28.58 21.99 -0.62
CA GLU A 802 -28.58 23.24 -1.37
C GLU A 802 -27.15 23.69 -1.72
N LEU A 803 -26.07 22.90 -1.53
CA LEU A 803 -24.70 23.44 -1.70
C LEU A 803 -24.44 23.91 -3.14
N SER A 804 -24.96 23.22 -4.16
CA SER A 804 -24.91 23.69 -5.56
C SER A 804 -25.61 25.04 -5.74
N ASP A 805 -26.77 25.20 -5.13
CA ASP A 805 -27.69 26.30 -5.37
C ASP A 805 -27.30 27.52 -4.52
N LEU A 806 -26.84 27.30 -3.29
CA LEU A 806 -26.28 28.30 -2.39
C LEU A 806 -24.90 28.79 -2.87
N ARG A 807 -24.04 27.90 -3.39
CA ARG A 807 -22.78 28.28 -4.08
C ARG A 807 -23.10 29.13 -5.31
N SER A 808 -23.97 28.64 -6.19
CA SER A 808 -24.36 29.35 -7.42
C SER A 808 -25.03 30.70 -7.12
N GLN A 809 -25.93 30.79 -6.13
CA GLN A 809 -26.54 32.05 -5.71
C GLN A 809 -25.53 33.01 -5.10
N ARG A 810 -24.67 32.55 -4.18
CA ARG A 810 -23.64 33.40 -3.56
C ARG A 810 -22.62 33.91 -4.58
N LEU A 811 -22.11 33.06 -5.46
CA LEU A 811 -21.23 33.51 -6.54
C LEU A 811 -21.96 34.42 -7.52
N THR A 812 -23.23 34.17 -7.90
CA THR A 812 -23.98 35.08 -8.78
C THR A 812 -24.18 36.46 -8.15
N VAL A 813 -24.49 36.52 -6.85
CA VAL A 813 -24.65 37.79 -6.11
C VAL A 813 -23.31 38.51 -5.94
N ALA A 814 -22.24 37.77 -5.61
CA ALA A 814 -20.89 38.34 -5.49
C ALA A 814 -20.36 38.83 -6.84
N GLN A 815 -20.51 38.05 -7.91
CA GLN A 815 -20.08 38.38 -9.27
C GLN A 815 -20.78 39.63 -9.78
N LYS A 816 -22.11 39.71 -9.60
CA LYS A 816 -22.88 40.91 -9.95
C LYS A 816 -22.39 42.15 -9.19
N LYS A 817 -22.10 42.03 -7.90
CA LYS A 817 -21.58 43.16 -7.10
C LYS A 817 -20.14 43.53 -7.50
N ILE A 818 -19.32 42.56 -7.90
CA ILE A 818 -17.98 42.81 -8.45
C ILE A 818 -18.05 43.48 -9.82
N GLU A 819 -18.98 43.08 -10.69
CA GLU A 819 -19.26 43.79 -11.93
C GLU A 819 -19.71 45.24 -11.68
N GLU A 820 -20.56 45.48 -10.68
CA GLU A 820 -20.96 46.84 -10.29
C GLU A 820 -19.77 47.67 -9.77
N ILE A 821 -18.86 47.06 -9.00
CA ILE A 821 -17.60 47.68 -8.56
C ILE A 821 -16.69 47.99 -9.76
N ASN A 822 -16.41 47.02 -10.63
CA ASN A 822 -15.53 47.18 -11.79
C ASN A 822 -16.12 48.12 -12.88
N LYS A 823 -17.43 48.35 -12.88
CA LYS A 823 -18.09 49.41 -13.69
C LYS A 823 -17.97 50.80 -13.07
N SER A 824 -17.64 50.92 -11.77
CA SER A 824 -17.59 52.20 -11.04
C SER A 824 -16.19 52.79 -10.86
N GLN A 825 -15.13 52.00 -11.02
CA GLN A 825 -13.74 52.45 -10.95
C GLN A 825 -12.92 51.96 -12.17
N LYS A 826 -11.71 52.50 -12.39
CA LYS A 826 -10.90 52.28 -13.61
C LYS A 826 -9.40 52.02 -13.37
N TYR A 827 -9.01 51.67 -12.15
CA TYR A 827 -7.59 51.65 -11.73
C TYR A 827 -7.13 50.32 -11.16
N TRP A 828 -8.04 49.37 -10.96
CA TRP A 828 -7.82 48.00 -10.47
C TRP A 828 -9.03 47.16 -10.91
N GLU A 829 -9.06 45.87 -10.58
CA GLU A 829 -10.26 45.04 -10.73
C GLU A 829 -10.49 44.22 -9.45
N ALA A 830 -11.75 44.11 -9.03
CA ALA A 830 -12.17 43.15 -8.02
C ALA A 830 -12.35 41.77 -8.67
N GLY A 831 -11.96 40.71 -7.95
CA GLY A 831 -12.22 39.31 -8.30
C GLY A 831 -12.76 38.52 -7.10
N ILE A 832 -13.48 37.42 -7.34
CA ILE A 832 -13.98 36.54 -6.27
C ILE A 832 -12.84 35.63 -5.80
N TYR A 833 -12.36 35.84 -4.57
CA TYR A 833 -11.58 34.81 -3.88
C TYR A 833 -12.54 33.81 -3.21
N GLU A 834 -12.87 32.74 -3.95
CA GLU A 834 -13.95 31.79 -3.59
C GLU A 834 -13.85 31.22 -2.16
N PRO A 835 -12.68 30.84 -1.61
CA PRO A 835 -12.59 30.30 -0.25
C PRO A 835 -13.07 31.24 0.86
N LEU A 836 -13.10 32.57 0.63
CA LEU A 836 -13.70 33.52 1.58
C LEU A 836 -15.20 33.73 1.31
N ALA A 837 -15.64 33.73 0.05
CA ALA A 837 -17.04 33.90 -0.33
C ALA A 837 -17.95 32.75 0.14
N MET A 838 -17.36 31.57 0.33
CA MET A 838 -18.06 30.35 0.74
C MET A 838 -18.28 30.23 2.26
N LEU A 839 -17.57 31.01 3.09
CA LEU A 839 -17.71 30.98 4.55
C LEU A 839 -19.10 31.47 5.00
N THR A 840 -19.63 30.91 6.08
CA THR A 840 -20.73 31.56 6.81
C THR A 840 -20.26 32.88 7.44
N LYS A 841 -21.21 33.74 7.83
CA LYS A 841 -20.89 35.01 8.51
C LYS A 841 -20.14 34.75 9.82
N GLU A 842 -20.42 33.63 10.46
CA GLU A 842 -19.87 33.17 11.72
C GLU A 842 -18.45 32.60 11.55
N GLU A 843 -18.20 31.84 10.48
CA GLU A 843 -16.85 31.38 10.12
C GLU A 843 -15.96 32.53 9.63
N PHE A 844 -16.51 33.47 8.86
CA PHE A 844 -15.80 34.68 8.43
C PHE A 844 -15.44 35.59 9.62
N LYS A 845 -16.37 35.80 10.56
CA LYS A 845 -16.11 36.43 11.87
C LYS A 845 -14.97 35.71 12.62
N LYS A 846 -15.01 34.38 12.69
CA LYS A 846 -14.01 33.55 13.39
C LYS A 846 -12.63 33.63 12.73
N LEU A 847 -12.57 33.70 11.40
CA LEU A 847 -11.33 33.91 10.64
C LEU A 847 -10.75 35.31 10.90
N LEU A 848 -11.60 36.33 11.04
CA LEU A 848 -11.23 37.70 11.43
C LEU A 848 -11.03 37.88 12.95
N GLY A 849 -10.93 36.80 13.73
CA GLY A 849 -10.66 36.86 15.17
C GLY A 849 -11.77 37.51 16.01
N VAL A 850 -12.97 37.73 15.47
CA VAL A 850 -14.09 38.38 16.17
C VAL A 850 -14.59 37.46 17.29
N PRO A 851 -14.61 37.90 18.57
CA PRO A 851 -15.11 37.09 19.67
C PRO A 851 -16.57 36.68 19.48
N MET A 852 -16.91 35.44 19.84
CA MET A 852 -18.29 34.98 19.92
C MET A 852 -18.95 35.58 21.16
N GLU A 853 -20.17 36.10 21.02
CA GLU A 853 -20.92 36.75 22.11
C GLU A 853 -21.48 35.71 23.09
N GLU A 854 -20.79 35.48 24.21
CA GLU A 854 -21.38 34.78 25.37
C GLU A 854 -22.45 35.65 26.04
N GLN A 855 -23.50 35.01 26.57
CA GLN A 855 -24.52 35.73 27.34
C GLN A 855 -23.97 36.23 28.69
N ILE A 856 -24.43 37.42 29.09
CA ILE A 856 -23.75 38.28 30.06
C ILE A 856 -23.68 37.69 31.48
N GLY A 857 -22.46 37.58 32.01
CA GLY A 857 -22.14 37.50 33.44
C GLY A 857 -21.21 38.66 33.86
N PRO A 858 -21.35 39.26 35.06
CA PRO A 858 -20.69 40.54 35.36
C PRO A 858 -19.22 40.43 35.78
N LYS A 859 -18.35 41.09 34.99
CA LYS A 859 -17.09 41.77 35.35
C LYS A 859 -16.23 41.19 36.51
N ASN A 860 -15.01 40.76 36.19
CA ASN A 860 -13.79 41.55 36.49
C ASN A 860 -12.51 40.81 36.08
N LEU A 861 -11.73 41.39 35.16
CA LEU A 861 -10.29 41.17 35.07
C LEU A 861 -9.60 42.46 34.61
N GLN A 862 -8.68 42.97 35.43
CA GLN A 862 -7.74 44.01 35.01
C GLN A 862 -6.51 43.32 34.42
N LEU A 863 -6.14 43.65 33.19
CA LEU A 863 -4.82 43.34 32.67
C LEU A 863 -3.82 44.35 33.26
N LYS A 864 -2.71 43.86 33.80
CA LYS A 864 -1.54 44.68 34.11
C LYS A 864 -0.70 44.82 32.84
N SER A 865 -0.10 46.00 32.64
CA SER A 865 0.91 46.19 31.61
C SER A 865 2.14 45.30 31.86
N VAL A 866 2.83 44.97 30.76
CA VAL A 866 4.21 44.51 30.78
C VAL A 866 4.95 45.50 29.87
N ASP A 867 5.78 46.33 30.48
CA ASP A 867 6.68 47.24 29.76
C ASP A 867 7.92 46.48 29.24
N ASP A 868 8.64 47.14 28.32
CA ASP A 868 9.93 46.73 27.74
C ASP A 868 10.01 45.33 27.09
N HIS A 869 10.00 45.31 25.76
CA HIS A 869 11.26 45.30 24.99
C HIS A 869 11.04 46.00 23.63
N HIS A 870 12.10 46.58 23.05
CA HIS A 870 11.98 47.54 21.94
C HIS A 870 11.38 46.96 20.65
N ILE A 871 10.17 47.40 20.31
CA ILE A 871 9.72 47.57 18.92
C ILE A 871 9.41 49.06 18.75
N THR A 872 10.01 49.71 17.76
CA THR A 872 9.70 51.10 17.42
C THR A 872 8.31 51.16 16.78
N GLN A 873 7.37 51.85 17.43
CA GLN A 873 6.06 52.13 16.82
C GLN A 873 6.24 52.84 15.46
N ARG A 874 5.77 52.19 14.39
CA ARG A 874 5.25 52.93 13.24
C ARG A 874 3.81 53.26 13.56
N ASP A 875 3.59 54.49 13.99
CA ASP A 875 2.27 55.00 14.34
C ASP A 875 1.37 54.97 13.09
N ALA A 876 0.10 54.57 13.21
CA ALA A 876 -0.79 54.32 12.07
C ALA A 876 -1.28 55.60 11.35
N LYS A 877 -0.50 56.68 11.44
CA LYS A 877 -0.77 58.03 10.94
C LYS A 877 0.06 58.39 9.70
N ASP A 878 1.07 57.60 9.36
CA ASP A 878 1.97 57.82 8.20
C ASP A 878 1.46 57.18 6.89
N LEU A 879 0.24 56.63 6.88
CA LEU A 879 -0.42 56.18 5.65
C LEU A 879 -0.94 57.40 4.85
N PRO A 880 -0.60 57.55 3.56
CA PRO A 880 -1.17 58.59 2.72
C PRO A 880 -2.71 58.51 2.66
N ASP A 881 -3.38 59.67 2.60
CA ASP A 881 -4.85 59.76 2.56
C ASP A 881 -5.50 58.95 1.42
N GLU A 882 -4.76 58.71 0.34
CA GLU A 882 -5.12 57.90 -0.84
C GLU A 882 -5.28 56.40 -0.54
N PHE A 883 -4.67 55.94 0.56
CA PHE A 883 -4.64 54.57 1.05
C PHE A 883 -5.54 54.33 2.29
N ASP A 884 -6.20 55.35 2.85
CA ASP A 884 -7.16 55.14 3.93
C ASP A 884 -8.44 54.45 3.41
N ALA A 885 -8.47 53.12 3.57
CA ALA A 885 -9.58 52.26 3.18
C ALA A 885 -10.93 52.71 3.76
N ARG A 886 -10.97 53.38 4.92
CA ARG A 886 -12.21 53.87 5.56
C ARG A 886 -12.84 55.02 4.78
N LYS A 887 -12.03 55.85 4.11
CA LYS A 887 -12.50 56.92 3.21
C LYS A 887 -12.93 56.37 1.85
N LYS A 888 -12.33 55.25 1.42
CA LYS A 888 -12.52 54.64 0.10
C LYS A 888 -13.72 53.70 0.03
N TRP A 889 -14.03 53.02 1.14
CA TRP A 889 -15.16 52.11 1.31
C TRP A 889 -15.88 52.39 2.64
N PRO A 890 -16.62 53.52 2.75
CA PRO A 890 -17.30 53.92 3.98
C PRO A 890 -18.35 52.90 4.46
N GLU A 891 -18.91 52.08 3.57
CA GLU A 891 -19.79 50.96 3.92
C GLU A 891 -19.08 49.82 4.68
N CYS A 892 -17.75 49.82 4.70
CA CYS A 892 -16.93 48.89 5.47
C CYS A 892 -16.28 49.53 6.72
N ALA A 893 -16.51 50.82 6.98
CA ALA A 893 -15.83 51.57 8.04
C ALA A 893 -15.96 50.91 9.43
N ASP A 894 -17.14 50.40 9.79
CA ASP A 894 -17.35 49.70 11.07
C ASP A 894 -16.49 48.44 11.19
N ILE A 895 -16.33 47.67 10.11
CA ILE A 895 -15.50 46.45 10.09
C ILE A 895 -14.01 46.81 10.16
N ILE A 896 -13.59 47.85 9.42
CA ILE A 896 -12.19 48.31 9.42
C ILE A 896 -11.79 48.87 10.79
N ASN A 897 -12.68 49.60 11.47
CA ASN A 897 -12.44 50.11 12.81
C ASN A 897 -12.33 48.98 13.86
N ILE A 898 -13.12 47.90 13.75
CA ILE A 898 -13.02 46.71 14.63
C ILE A 898 -11.67 46.01 14.51
N ILE A 899 -11.02 46.07 13.36
CA ILE A 899 -9.69 45.44 13.13
C ILE A 899 -8.56 46.30 13.74
N ALA A 900 -8.73 47.62 13.83
CA ALA A 900 -7.70 48.54 14.33
C ALA A 900 -7.47 48.49 15.85
N ASP A 901 -8.45 48.02 16.64
CA ASP A 901 -8.35 47.88 18.10
C ASP A 901 -7.58 46.61 18.56
N GLN A 902 -6.86 45.92 17.65
CA GLN A 902 -6.08 44.70 17.95
C GLN A 902 -4.54 44.88 18.06
N GLY A 903 -4.07 46.09 18.42
CA GLY A 903 -2.71 46.33 18.94
C GLY A 903 -1.68 46.82 17.93
#